data_AF-A0AAR2KAN3-F1
#
_entry.id   AF-A0AAR2KAN3-F1
#
_cell.length_a   1.000
_cell.length_b   1.000
_cell.length_c   1.000
_cell.angle_alpha   90.00
_cell.angle_beta   90.00
_cell.angle_gamma   90.00
#
_symmetry.space_group_name_H-M   'P 1'
#
loop_
_entity.id
_entity.type
_entity.pdbx_description
1 polymer ?
#
loop_
_entity_poly.entity_id
_entity_poly.type
_entity_poly.pdbx_seq_one_letter_code
_entity_poly.pdbx_strand_id
1 'polypeptide(L)'
;MSIWRCDDDDDCSDNSDEEDCLRKTCAPSEFACQNGQCVPGRWRCDGEPECPDGSDEAESTCTVKQTCPPDKFDCGGKCVSLSWRCDGERDCENGADEEDCAAAGEFQCRNHKCLAPVYVCDGDDDCGDSSDEEKCSPPTCGPHEFRCNASECVPKPWTCDGDPDCSDGSDEWAERCGSEVVRPATPPGRRAECGAGAFRCGSGECIKLAWRCDRDPDCKDKSDEADCPLLTCRPDEFQCGDGSCIHGIKQCNKAFDCLDRSDEAGCVNGESTKCEGPLKFLCRNGECIDGAKVCDNVKDCKDRSDEPKKECGLNECMLNNGGCSHICVDRPIGYECQCPTGYKLLDKRTCGDIDECENPDACSQICINLKGDFKCECHPGYEMDPVSKTCKAEGKSPYLMFTNRHEIRRIDLVKRDYTQVVPTQKNAVAIDVDVAANRMFWCDRFQRKIYSAFIHEASDPSRHVTLIDSELHSPEGLALDWVQHNLYWTDSGDRSISVASADGSKRRVLIDTELSEPRAIAVDPEQGFMYWSDWGMRPKIEKAGMNGVDRQVLVSEGIEWPNGITLDVVGKRLYWVDSKLHLISSVDFNGAQRRVILSSSERLGHPYALAVFEDRVYWTDREKEAVFSANRLTGQDVTSLAEHLNDPHDIVVFHELSQPQAPDSCNLAGVSNGGCAFLCLRAPQISEHSPKYTCACPDGEELSPDTRLCVPGEPLLIHLSSLLTLSYLAHHLTSQADSAPDTGHLTPLSPRPTPDDPAGASNTTAAPSPSPAVLLITASGDTSNLSHHCERPALDTTCVTIQKLLISVFIPIVATVVLGLLCTAVYLIYRNWRRRSTKSMNFDNPVYRKTTGDAEEDEIHIGRTTEGLPGPHHHHHHPYPVPVVGVGGVSAGTPFIALPLGSGLPDPATHWYAEQPTISSAK
;
A
#
# COMPACT_ATOMS: atom_id res chain seq x y z
N MET A 1 -15.31 64.99 -17.05
CA MET A 1 -15.47 66.02 -18.10
C MET A 1 -14.07 66.35 -18.58
N SER A 2 -13.52 65.47 -19.44
CA SER A 2 -12.12 65.44 -19.92
C SER A 2 -11.93 64.08 -20.61
N ILE A 3 -12.70 63.85 -21.67
CA ILE A 3 -12.55 62.68 -22.55
C ILE A 3 -12.29 63.31 -23.91
N TRP A 4 -13.34 63.87 -24.53
CA TRP A 4 -13.34 64.82 -25.65
C TRP A 4 -12.55 66.11 -25.32
N ARG A 5 -11.23 66.08 -25.52
CA ARG A 5 -10.21 67.18 -25.53
C ARG A 5 -8.80 66.58 -25.44
N CYS A 6 -7.94 66.88 -26.41
CA CYS A 6 -6.56 66.39 -26.52
C CYS A 6 -6.46 64.87 -26.76
N ASP A 7 -7.43 64.33 -27.51
CA ASP A 7 -7.61 62.94 -27.92
C ASP A 7 -7.62 62.70 -29.46
N ASP A 8 -7.19 63.69 -30.25
CA ASP A 8 -6.89 63.63 -31.71
C ASP A 8 -8.11 63.48 -32.66
N ASP A 9 -9.35 63.50 -32.16
CA ASP A 9 -10.61 63.50 -32.95
C ASP A 9 -11.33 64.89 -32.88
N ASP A 10 -11.82 65.40 -34.02
CA ASP A 10 -12.56 66.70 -34.12
C ASP A 10 -14.05 66.54 -33.76
N ASP A 11 -14.33 66.35 -32.46
CA ASP A 11 -15.69 66.26 -31.92
C ASP A 11 -16.51 67.56 -32.10
N CYS A 12 -15.87 68.72 -32.05
CA CYS A 12 -16.53 70.02 -32.18
C CYS A 12 -16.85 70.41 -33.64
N SER A 13 -16.28 69.73 -34.64
CA SER A 13 -16.36 70.08 -36.07
C SER A 13 -15.80 71.48 -36.41
N ASP A 14 -15.02 72.04 -35.50
CA ASP A 14 -14.25 73.29 -35.67
C ASP A 14 -12.84 73.20 -35.07
N ASN A 15 -12.41 72.00 -34.64
CA ASN A 15 -11.09 71.67 -34.13
C ASN A 15 -10.65 72.49 -32.88
N SER A 16 -11.60 73.11 -32.15
CA SER A 16 -11.35 73.97 -30.98
C SER A 16 -11.19 73.22 -29.64
N ASP A 17 -11.38 71.91 -29.68
CA ASP A 17 -11.04 70.91 -28.66
C ASP A 17 -9.53 70.58 -28.63
N GLU A 18 -8.88 70.59 -29.79
CA GLU A 18 -7.45 70.26 -29.95
C GLU A 18 -6.48 71.46 -29.95
N GLU A 19 -6.97 72.70 -29.87
CA GLU A 19 -6.08 73.88 -29.69
C GLU A 19 -5.53 74.01 -28.25
N ASP A 20 -4.24 74.35 -28.15
CA ASP A 20 -3.45 74.58 -26.92
C ASP A 20 -3.18 73.32 -26.04
N CYS A 21 -3.21 72.13 -26.63
CA CYS A 21 -2.75 70.89 -25.98
C CYS A 21 -1.23 70.89 -25.76
N LEU A 22 -0.78 70.75 -24.51
CA LEU A 22 0.64 70.73 -24.16
C LEU A 22 1.35 69.49 -24.72
N ARG A 23 2.30 69.72 -25.63
CA ARG A 23 3.08 68.73 -26.38
C ARG A 23 3.60 67.56 -25.52
N LYS A 24 2.92 66.41 -25.63
CA LYS A 24 3.27 65.14 -24.97
C LYS A 24 4.68 64.71 -25.43
N THR A 25 5.57 64.40 -24.49
CA THR A 25 6.74 63.53 -24.75
C THR A 25 6.30 62.09 -24.54
N CYS A 26 6.63 61.19 -25.47
CA CYS A 26 6.24 59.78 -25.41
C CYS A 26 6.59 59.12 -24.07
N ALA A 27 5.76 58.18 -23.63
CA ALA A 27 5.96 57.43 -22.39
C ALA A 27 7.22 56.54 -22.47
N PRO A 28 7.79 56.09 -21.32
CA PRO A 28 8.97 55.21 -21.31
C PRO A 28 8.79 53.84 -22.01
N SER A 29 7.56 53.50 -22.37
CA SER A 29 7.14 52.28 -23.08
C SER A 29 6.76 52.53 -24.55
N GLU A 30 7.06 53.70 -25.11
CA GLU A 30 6.67 54.15 -26.45
C GLU A 30 7.91 54.53 -27.28
N PHE A 31 7.88 54.25 -28.57
CA PHE A 31 8.88 54.69 -29.55
C PHE A 31 8.38 55.95 -30.26
N ALA A 32 9.27 56.93 -30.44
CA ALA A 32 8.95 58.17 -31.13
C ALA A 32 9.29 58.06 -32.62
N CYS A 33 8.27 58.06 -33.48
CA CYS A 33 8.41 58.21 -34.94
C CYS A 33 9.12 59.54 -35.26
N GLN A 34 9.80 59.61 -36.40
CA GLN A 34 10.63 60.78 -36.74
C GLN A 34 9.80 62.02 -37.09
N ASN A 35 8.52 61.85 -37.47
CA ASN A 35 7.50 62.90 -37.54
C ASN A 35 7.05 63.47 -36.17
N GLY A 36 7.34 62.78 -35.06
CA GLY A 36 6.98 63.18 -33.70
C GLY A 36 5.75 62.49 -33.07
N GLN A 37 5.13 61.51 -33.75
CA GLN A 37 4.11 60.62 -33.15
C GLN A 37 4.74 59.57 -32.24
N CYS A 38 3.95 59.00 -31.33
CA CYS A 38 4.38 57.94 -30.40
C CYS A 38 3.65 56.64 -30.72
N VAL A 39 4.39 55.59 -31.10
CA VAL A 39 3.87 54.21 -31.24
C VAL A 39 4.27 53.38 -30.01
N PRO A 40 3.54 52.32 -29.64
CA PRO A 40 3.95 51.40 -28.57
C PRO A 40 5.35 50.86 -28.84
N GLY A 41 6.26 50.82 -27.86
CA GLY A 41 7.68 50.44 -28.06
C GLY A 41 7.94 48.98 -28.44
N ARG A 42 6.88 48.21 -28.69
CA ARG A 42 6.87 46.87 -29.32
C ARG A 42 6.76 46.94 -30.85
N TRP A 43 6.17 48.02 -31.37
CA TRP A 43 5.98 48.35 -32.78
C TRP A 43 7.23 49.09 -33.25
N ARG A 44 8.30 48.30 -33.43
CA ARG A 44 9.66 48.72 -33.76
C ARG A 44 10.50 47.48 -34.06
N CYS A 45 10.83 47.26 -35.33
CA CYS A 45 11.54 46.09 -35.84
C CYS A 45 10.73 44.78 -35.73
N ASP A 46 9.40 44.86 -35.77
CA ASP A 46 8.45 43.74 -35.87
C ASP A 46 7.87 43.55 -37.29
N GLY A 47 8.21 44.42 -38.24
CA GLY A 47 8.19 44.12 -39.68
C GLY A 47 7.04 44.72 -40.50
N GLU A 48 6.10 45.42 -39.88
CA GLU A 48 5.12 46.29 -40.56
C GLU A 48 5.35 47.76 -40.14
N PRO A 49 5.07 48.76 -40.99
CA PRO A 49 5.35 50.17 -40.68
C PRO A 49 4.11 50.89 -40.11
N GLU A 50 3.98 50.96 -38.78
CA GLU A 50 2.90 51.71 -38.11
C GLU A 50 3.18 53.22 -38.00
N CYS A 51 4.46 53.62 -37.93
CA CYS A 51 4.88 55.00 -38.14
C CYS A 51 4.57 55.40 -39.60
N PRO A 52 3.79 56.47 -39.86
CA PRO A 52 3.44 56.88 -41.24
C PRO A 52 4.62 57.32 -42.13
N ASP A 53 5.82 57.38 -41.59
CA ASP A 53 7.09 57.65 -42.26
C ASP A 53 8.05 56.44 -42.31
N GLY A 54 7.68 55.29 -41.73
CA GLY A 54 8.49 54.06 -41.64
C GLY A 54 9.72 54.17 -40.71
N SER A 55 9.70 55.07 -39.72
CA SER A 55 10.83 55.29 -38.79
C SER A 55 11.15 54.13 -37.86
N ASP A 56 10.12 53.36 -37.54
CA ASP A 56 10.14 52.11 -36.77
C ASP A 56 10.95 51.03 -37.48
N GLU A 57 10.61 50.75 -38.75
CA GLU A 57 11.24 49.72 -39.61
C GLU A 57 12.46 50.23 -40.40
N ALA A 58 12.86 51.48 -40.22
CA ALA A 58 13.99 52.05 -40.93
C ALA A 58 15.30 51.27 -40.65
N GLU A 59 16.09 51.00 -41.69
CA GLU A 59 17.38 50.28 -41.59
C GLU A 59 18.42 51.03 -40.71
N SER A 60 18.18 52.31 -40.43
CA SER A 60 18.94 53.10 -39.43
C SER A 60 18.49 52.93 -37.97
N THR A 61 17.28 52.40 -37.75
CA THR A 61 16.64 52.14 -36.45
C THR A 61 16.80 50.66 -36.03
N CYS A 62 16.82 49.74 -37.00
CA CYS A 62 16.80 48.28 -36.81
C CYS A 62 18.14 47.61 -37.19
N THR A 63 19.18 47.80 -36.37
CA THR A 63 20.53 47.23 -36.63
C THR A 63 20.66 45.73 -36.31
N VAL A 64 19.56 45.03 -36.00
CA VAL A 64 19.50 43.58 -35.76
C VAL A 64 18.26 43.06 -36.47
N LYS A 65 18.42 42.07 -37.37
CA LYS A 65 17.29 41.28 -37.85
C LYS A 65 16.78 40.44 -36.68
N GLN A 66 15.60 40.76 -36.16
CA GLN A 66 14.90 39.90 -35.22
C GLN A 66 14.49 38.62 -35.95
N THR A 67 14.81 37.46 -35.37
CA THR A 67 14.09 36.22 -35.64
C THR A 67 12.73 36.27 -34.94
N CYS A 68 11.75 35.48 -35.41
CA CYS A 68 10.41 35.47 -34.82
C CYS A 68 10.42 35.23 -33.29
N PRO A 69 9.41 35.75 -32.56
CA PRO A 69 9.18 35.44 -31.15
C PRO A 69 9.17 33.93 -30.86
N PRO A 70 9.54 33.48 -29.65
CA PRO A 70 9.69 32.05 -29.32
C PRO A 70 8.38 31.24 -29.35
N ASP A 71 7.24 31.90 -29.49
CA ASP A 71 5.90 31.34 -29.71
C ASP A 71 5.50 31.22 -31.20
N LYS A 72 6.37 31.63 -32.13
CA LYS A 72 6.08 31.68 -33.58
C LYS A 72 7.18 31.07 -34.46
N PHE A 73 6.77 30.50 -35.58
CA PHE A 73 7.66 29.88 -36.57
C PHE A 73 8.01 30.86 -37.70
N ASP A 74 9.27 30.89 -38.13
CA ASP A 74 9.78 31.78 -39.19
C ASP A 74 9.78 31.09 -40.56
N CYS A 75 8.84 31.47 -41.43
CA CYS A 75 8.77 30.98 -42.81
C CYS A 75 9.65 31.79 -43.79
N GLY A 76 10.76 32.37 -43.33
CA GLY A 76 11.73 33.08 -44.16
C GLY A 76 11.48 34.58 -44.25
N GLY A 77 11.04 35.21 -43.16
CA GLY A 77 10.69 36.63 -43.06
C GLY A 77 9.20 36.89 -42.80
N LYS A 78 8.44 35.89 -42.34
CA LYS A 78 7.02 36.01 -41.99
C LYS A 78 6.70 35.01 -40.87
N CYS A 79 6.12 35.46 -39.77
CA CYS A 79 5.96 34.67 -38.55
C CYS A 79 4.55 34.05 -38.42
N VAL A 80 4.42 32.73 -38.56
CA VAL A 80 3.17 31.98 -38.30
C VAL A 80 3.13 31.41 -36.88
N SER A 81 2.00 30.86 -36.45
CA SER A 81 1.88 30.20 -35.14
C SER A 81 2.78 28.96 -35.08
N LEU A 82 3.39 28.64 -33.92
CA LEU A 82 4.04 27.34 -33.72
C LEU A 82 3.07 26.15 -33.86
N SER A 83 1.76 26.38 -33.78
CA SER A 83 0.73 25.36 -34.05
C SER A 83 0.49 25.10 -35.53
N TRP A 84 0.94 25.99 -36.42
CA TRP A 84 0.80 25.91 -37.89
C TRP A 84 2.13 25.50 -38.50
N ARG A 85 2.63 24.35 -38.04
CA ARG A 85 3.86 23.72 -38.50
C ARG A 85 3.66 22.22 -38.36
N CYS A 86 3.66 21.50 -39.48
CA CYS A 86 3.40 20.07 -39.52
C CYS A 86 1.97 19.69 -39.05
N ASP A 87 0.99 20.58 -39.25
CA ASP A 87 -0.43 20.28 -38.98
C ASP A 87 -1.18 19.75 -40.24
N GLY A 88 -0.51 19.78 -41.41
CA GLY A 88 -1.02 19.24 -42.66
C GLY A 88 -1.73 20.25 -43.56
N GLU A 89 -1.90 21.50 -43.12
CA GLU A 89 -2.28 22.62 -43.98
C GLU A 89 -1.04 23.46 -44.35
N ARG A 90 -1.16 24.35 -45.35
CA ARG A 90 0.00 25.10 -45.88
C ARG A 90 -0.23 26.61 -45.74
N ASP A 91 -0.05 27.09 -44.53
CA ASP A 91 -0.21 28.49 -44.14
C ASP A 91 0.95 29.39 -44.61
N CYS A 92 2.13 28.83 -44.84
CA CYS A 92 3.27 29.57 -45.38
C CYS A 92 3.31 29.53 -46.92
N GLU A 93 3.46 30.72 -47.54
CA GLU A 93 3.42 30.91 -48.99
C GLU A 93 4.52 30.14 -49.76
N ASN A 94 5.55 29.67 -49.07
CA ASN A 94 6.62 28.81 -49.59
C ASN A 94 6.47 27.32 -49.22
N GLY A 95 5.60 26.95 -48.28
CA GLY A 95 5.51 25.59 -47.74
C GLY A 95 6.57 25.21 -46.71
N ALA A 96 7.31 26.17 -46.14
CA ALA A 96 8.40 25.90 -45.18
C ALA A 96 7.91 25.47 -43.78
N ASP A 97 6.60 25.57 -43.54
CA ASP A 97 5.82 25.01 -42.43
C ASP A 97 5.63 23.49 -42.52
N GLU A 98 5.51 22.97 -43.74
CA GLU A 98 5.27 21.55 -44.07
C GLU A 98 6.52 20.85 -44.67
N GLU A 99 7.58 21.58 -45.00
CA GLU A 99 8.88 21.04 -45.41
C GLU A 99 9.82 20.84 -44.21
N ASP A 100 10.54 19.71 -44.21
CA ASP A 100 11.41 19.24 -43.10
C ASP A 100 10.68 19.06 -41.75
N CYS A 101 9.47 18.50 -41.82
CA CYS A 101 8.61 18.11 -40.69
C CYS A 101 9.12 16.91 -39.86
N ALA A 102 10.44 16.76 -39.73
CA ALA A 102 11.02 15.98 -38.64
C ALA A 102 10.91 16.79 -37.34
N ALA A 103 9.81 16.59 -36.61
CA ALA A 103 9.67 17.14 -35.26
C ALA A 103 10.87 16.71 -34.40
N ALA A 104 11.38 17.62 -33.56
CA ALA A 104 12.64 17.45 -32.83
C ALA A 104 12.50 16.49 -31.65
N GLY A 105 12.29 15.21 -31.96
CA GLY A 105 11.86 14.18 -31.02
C GLY A 105 10.70 13.33 -31.53
N GLU A 106 10.56 13.08 -32.83
CA GLU A 106 9.66 12.04 -33.38
C GLU A 106 10.41 11.06 -34.29
N PHE A 107 9.86 9.88 -34.48
CA PHE A 107 10.43 8.81 -35.30
C PHE A 107 9.71 8.71 -36.64
N GLN A 108 10.47 8.78 -37.74
CA GLN A 108 9.91 8.64 -39.08
C GLN A 108 10.01 7.20 -39.60
N CYS A 109 8.86 6.60 -39.89
CA CYS A 109 8.72 5.33 -40.58
C CYS A 109 9.37 5.30 -41.96
N ARG A 110 9.68 4.09 -42.45
CA ARG A 110 10.14 3.84 -43.82
C ARG A 110 9.10 4.21 -44.88
N ASN A 111 7.82 4.16 -44.54
CA ASN A 111 6.69 4.68 -45.33
C ASN A 111 6.43 6.20 -45.17
N HIS A 112 7.29 6.94 -44.45
CA HIS A 112 7.18 8.37 -44.12
C HIS A 112 6.08 8.80 -43.14
N LYS A 113 5.31 7.88 -42.54
CA LYS A 113 4.50 8.17 -41.34
C LYS A 113 5.41 8.65 -40.19
N CYS A 114 4.98 9.66 -39.43
CA CYS A 114 5.66 10.04 -38.18
C CYS A 114 4.95 9.38 -36.98
N LEU A 115 5.75 8.97 -35.99
CA LEU A 115 5.32 8.36 -34.74
C LEU A 115 5.98 9.08 -33.58
N ALA A 116 5.21 9.36 -32.52
CA ALA A 116 5.76 9.87 -31.27
C ALA A 116 6.66 8.80 -30.61
N PRO A 117 7.74 9.15 -29.87
CA PRO A 117 8.73 8.20 -29.33
C PRO A 117 8.22 7.16 -28.33
N VAL A 118 6.93 7.18 -27.98
CA VAL A 118 6.27 6.14 -27.20
C VAL A 118 5.89 4.94 -28.07
N TYR A 119 5.49 5.18 -29.32
CA TYR A 119 5.13 4.20 -30.36
C TYR A 119 6.39 3.75 -31.13
N VAL A 120 7.45 3.49 -30.38
CA VAL A 120 8.77 3.13 -30.89
C VAL A 120 9.40 2.25 -29.80
N CYS A 121 9.49 0.94 -30.03
CA CYS A 121 10.00 -0.03 -29.05
C CYS A 121 9.05 -0.37 -27.90
N ASP A 122 7.74 -0.14 -28.08
CA ASP A 122 6.67 -0.65 -27.22
C ASP A 122 6.18 -2.05 -27.62
N GLY A 123 6.46 -2.51 -28.85
CA GLY A 123 6.31 -3.91 -29.26
C GLY A 123 5.15 -4.21 -30.24
N ASP A 124 4.40 -3.19 -30.66
CA ASP A 124 3.36 -3.28 -31.70
C ASP A 124 3.83 -2.63 -33.02
N ASP A 125 3.29 -3.05 -34.16
CA ASP A 125 3.61 -2.48 -35.49
C ASP A 125 2.70 -1.29 -35.80
N ASP A 126 2.88 -0.21 -35.04
CA ASP A 126 2.16 1.06 -35.22
C ASP A 126 2.52 1.71 -36.56
N CYS A 127 3.71 1.46 -37.07
CA CYS A 127 4.21 1.95 -38.35
C CYS A 127 3.48 1.34 -39.55
N GLY A 128 3.01 0.10 -39.44
CA GLY A 128 2.41 -0.69 -40.53
C GLY A 128 3.43 -1.26 -41.54
N ASP A 129 4.73 -1.10 -41.26
CA ASP A 129 5.84 -1.72 -42.00
C ASP A 129 7.00 -2.20 -41.10
N SER A 130 6.76 -2.28 -39.79
CA SER A 130 7.65 -2.74 -38.72
C SER A 130 8.99 -1.98 -38.58
N SER A 131 9.07 -0.74 -39.08
CA SER A 131 10.31 0.06 -39.00
C SER A 131 10.58 0.68 -37.63
N ASP A 132 9.54 0.89 -36.84
CA ASP A 132 9.54 1.24 -35.41
C ASP A 132 10.32 0.20 -34.59
N GLU A 133 9.94 -1.07 -34.69
CA GLU A 133 10.52 -2.16 -33.91
C GLU A 133 11.90 -2.64 -34.43
N GLU A 134 12.27 -2.32 -35.67
CA GLU A 134 13.49 -2.84 -36.32
C GLU A 134 14.82 -2.37 -35.69
N LYS A 135 14.82 -1.36 -34.79
CA LYS A 135 16.04 -0.69 -34.30
C LYS A 135 16.11 -0.43 -32.78
N CYS A 136 15.36 -1.20 -32.01
CA CYS A 136 15.19 -0.93 -30.60
C CYS A 136 16.41 -1.20 -29.71
N SER A 137 16.76 -0.21 -28.88
CA SER A 137 17.64 -0.41 -27.73
C SER A 137 16.77 -0.91 -26.57
N PRO A 138 17.03 -2.10 -26.00
CA PRO A 138 16.08 -2.72 -25.07
C PRO A 138 15.98 -1.89 -23.78
N PRO A 139 14.76 -1.58 -23.28
CA PRO A 139 14.61 -0.99 -21.96
C PRO A 139 15.21 -1.94 -20.92
N THR A 140 16.11 -1.39 -20.11
CA THR A 140 16.79 -2.09 -19.02
C THR A 140 16.04 -1.83 -17.72
N CYS A 141 15.37 -2.84 -17.19
CA CYS A 141 14.93 -2.82 -15.79
C CYS A 141 16.14 -2.55 -14.86
N GLY A 142 15.88 -2.07 -13.65
CA GLY A 142 16.90 -1.70 -12.68
C GLY A 142 17.87 -2.83 -12.31
N PRO A 143 19.00 -2.51 -11.66
CA PRO A 143 20.04 -3.50 -11.34
C PRO A 143 19.55 -4.64 -10.42
N HIS A 144 18.39 -4.50 -9.79
CA HIS A 144 17.74 -5.48 -8.92
C HIS A 144 16.41 -6.03 -9.46
N GLU A 145 16.09 -5.79 -10.74
CA GLU A 145 14.85 -6.25 -11.40
C GLU A 145 15.14 -7.24 -12.55
N PHE A 146 14.19 -8.13 -12.80
CA PHE A 146 14.15 -9.07 -13.91
C PHE A 146 13.06 -8.64 -14.91
N ARG A 147 13.34 -8.77 -16.20
CA ARG A 147 12.42 -8.37 -17.26
C ARG A 147 11.59 -9.56 -17.74
N CYS A 148 10.28 -9.54 -17.50
CA CYS A 148 9.32 -10.47 -18.07
C CYS A 148 9.34 -10.39 -19.62
N ASN A 149 8.89 -11.44 -20.31
CA ASN A 149 8.83 -11.45 -21.77
C ASN A 149 7.78 -10.46 -22.30
N ALA A 150 6.67 -10.29 -21.56
CA ALA A 150 5.65 -9.25 -21.72
C ALA A 150 6.10 -7.82 -21.31
N SER A 151 7.41 -7.53 -21.30
CA SER A 151 8.03 -6.23 -20.98
C SER A 151 7.83 -5.66 -19.56
N GLU A 152 7.07 -6.32 -18.68
CA GLU A 152 7.00 -6.00 -17.25
C GLU A 152 8.36 -6.22 -16.54
N CYS A 153 8.58 -5.55 -15.39
CA CYS A 153 9.79 -5.71 -14.57
C CYS A 153 9.40 -6.19 -13.16
N VAL A 154 9.78 -7.41 -12.77
CA VAL A 154 9.59 -7.96 -11.41
C VAL A 154 10.89 -7.89 -10.59
N PRO A 155 10.84 -7.90 -9.24
CA PRO A 155 12.04 -7.97 -8.40
C PRO A 155 12.88 -9.25 -8.67
N LYS A 156 14.22 -9.16 -8.67
CA LYS A 156 15.09 -10.35 -8.85
C LYS A 156 14.96 -11.47 -7.79
N PRO A 157 14.41 -11.26 -6.58
CA PRO A 157 14.04 -12.37 -5.72
C PRO A 157 12.88 -13.21 -6.28
N TRP A 158 11.96 -12.59 -7.03
CA TRP A 158 10.79 -13.18 -7.67
C TRP A 158 11.18 -13.70 -9.06
N THR A 159 12.15 -14.62 -9.10
CA THR A 159 12.55 -15.31 -10.32
C THR A 159 12.99 -16.73 -9.99
N CYS A 160 12.36 -17.72 -10.60
CA CYS A 160 12.63 -19.13 -10.39
C CYS A 160 12.38 -19.55 -8.93
N ASP A 161 11.37 -18.96 -8.29
CA ASP A 161 11.00 -19.20 -6.89
C ASP A 161 9.79 -20.15 -6.73
N GLY A 162 9.03 -20.36 -7.81
CA GLY A 162 7.95 -21.35 -7.92
C GLY A 162 6.60 -20.78 -8.36
N ASP A 163 6.37 -19.47 -8.22
CA ASP A 163 5.10 -18.83 -8.59
C ASP A 163 5.26 -17.93 -9.83
N PRO A 164 4.30 -17.91 -10.77
CA PRO A 164 4.33 -16.99 -11.92
C PRO A 164 3.87 -15.59 -11.50
N ASP A 165 4.81 -14.74 -11.08
CA ASP A 165 4.57 -13.35 -10.68
C ASP A 165 4.52 -12.39 -11.91
N CYS A 166 5.20 -12.72 -13.00
CA CYS A 166 5.03 -12.12 -14.32
C CYS A 166 3.67 -12.48 -14.95
N SER A 167 3.03 -11.56 -15.68
CA SER A 167 1.73 -11.84 -16.35
C SER A 167 1.76 -12.94 -17.43
N ASP A 168 2.95 -13.33 -17.88
CA ASP A 168 3.24 -14.42 -18.82
C ASP A 168 3.98 -15.62 -18.19
N GLY A 169 4.24 -15.58 -16.87
CA GLY A 169 5.00 -16.58 -16.11
C GLY A 169 6.45 -16.76 -16.57
N SER A 170 7.06 -15.74 -17.21
CA SER A 170 8.39 -15.84 -17.82
C SER A 170 9.58 -15.72 -16.87
N ASP A 171 9.32 -15.30 -15.64
CA ASP A 171 10.13 -15.52 -14.44
C ASP A 171 10.38 -17.00 -14.16
N GLU A 172 9.35 -17.84 -14.26
CA GLU A 172 9.42 -19.29 -13.98
C GLU A 172 9.79 -20.16 -15.20
N TRP A 173 10.14 -19.56 -16.34
CA TRP A 173 10.51 -20.35 -17.52
C TRP A 173 11.86 -21.05 -17.32
N ALA A 174 11.85 -22.38 -17.36
CA ALA A 174 13.02 -23.25 -17.21
C ALA A 174 14.22 -22.92 -18.14
N GLU A 175 13.97 -22.29 -19.30
CA GLU A 175 15.03 -21.81 -20.20
C GLU A 175 15.78 -20.57 -19.68
N ARG A 176 15.10 -19.70 -18.91
CA ARG A 176 15.69 -18.54 -18.23
C ARG A 176 16.26 -18.92 -16.86
N CYS A 177 15.62 -19.86 -16.15
CA CYS A 177 16.00 -20.32 -14.82
C CYS A 177 17.30 -21.15 -14.72
N GLY A 178 18.02 -21.33 -15.84
CA GLY A 178 19.42 -21.77 -15.79
C GLY A 178 19.65 -23.19 -15.24
N SER A 179 18.65 -24.07 -15.29
CA SER A 179 18.80 -25.45 -14.81
C SER A 179 19.67 -26.29 -15.77
N GLU A 180 21.00 -26.19 -15.64
CA GLU A 180 21.94 -27.04 -16.40
C GLU A 180 21.81 -28.53 -16.03
N VAL A 181 20.93 -29.23 -16.75
CA VAL A 181 21.06 -30.69 -16.98
C VAL A 181 21.06 -30.97 -18.48
N VAL A 182 22.11 -30.45 -19.13
CA VAL A 182 22.74 -30.86 -20.39
C VAL A 182 21.89 -31.72 -21.34
N ARG A 183 21.44 -31.12 -22.45
CA ARG A 183 21.01 -31.86 -23.66
C ARG A 183 21.61 -31.23 -24.93
N PRO A 184 22.64 -31.85 -25.55
CA PRO A 184 23.10 -31.48 -26.89
C PRO A 184 22.08 -31.94 -27.95
N ALA A 185 21.88 -31.13 -28.99
CA ALA A 185 20.95 -31.42 -30.08
C ALA A 185 21.53 -32.35 -31.16
N THR A 186 20.66 -32.75 -32.12
CA THR A 186 20.89 -33.50 -33.38
C THR A 186 20.93 -35.05 -33.29
N PRO A 187 20.64 -35.77 -34.38
CA PRO A 187 19.56 -35.60 -35.38
C PRO A 187 18.72 -36.91 -35.52
N PRO A 188 17.73 -37.05 -36.45
CA PRO A 188 16.63 -38.03 -36.26
C PRO A 188 16.96 -39.48 -36.69
N GLY A 189 16.19 -40.44 -36.18
CA GLY A 189 15.95 -41.70 -36.89
C GLY A 189 16.36 -43.02 -36.23
N ARG A 190 16.32 -43.16 -34.89
CA ARG A 190 16.31 -44.48 -34.22
C ARG A 190 15.24 -44.53 -33.14
N ARG A 191 14.66 -45.71 -32.90
CA ARG A 191 13.81 -45.96 -31.72
C ARG A 191 14.67 -45.83 -30.47
N ALA A 192 14.33 -44.92 -29.58
CA ALA A 192 15.04 -44.73 -28.33
C ALA A 192 14.64 -45.82 -27.33
N GLU A 193 15.63 -46.61 -26.90
CA GLU A 193 15.55 -47.35 -25.65
C GLU A 193 15.87 -46.34 -24.52
N CYS A 194 15.14 -46.40 -23.40
CA CYS A 194 15.39 -45.47 -22.29
C CYS A 194 16.82 -45.66 -21.74
N GLY A 195 17.49 -44.56 -21.40
CA GLY A 195 18.87 -44.60 -20.92
C GLY A 195 19.04 -45.40 -19.62
N ALA A 196 20.24 -45.91 -19.38
CA ALA A 196 20.55 -46.66 -18.16
C ALA A 196 20.35 -45.77 -16.91
N GLY A 197 19.28 -46.04 -16.14
CA GLY A 197 18.82 -45.19 -15.04
C GLY A 197 17.42 -44.58 -15.23
N ALA A 198 16.71 -44.92 -16.31
CA ALA A 198 15.33 -44.51 -16.56
C ALA A 198 14.35 -45.71 -16.58
N PHE A 199 13.16 -45.53 -16.01
CA PHE A 199 12.03 -46.44 -16.14
C PHE A 199 11.18 -46.07 -17.38
N ARG A 200 10.46 -47.04 -17.95
CA ARG A 200 9.60 -46.81 -19.11
C ARG A 200 8.14 -47.06 -18.76
N CYS A 201 7.32 -46.01 -18.79
CA CYS A 201 5.88 -46.10 -18.59
C CYS A 201 5.21 -46.99 -19.65
N GLY A 202 4.05 -47.57 -19.33
CA GLY A 202 3.21 -48.27 -20.30
C GLY A 202 2.74 -47.36 -21.44
N SER A 203 2.41 -46.10 -21.11
CA SER A 203 2.16 -45.00 -22.06
C SER A 203 3.34 -44.68 -22.99
N GLY A 204 4.55 -45.13 -22.66
CA GLY A 204 5.72 -45.14 -23.53
C GLY A 204 6.79 -44.09 -23.22
N GLU A 205 6.51 -43.18 -22.30
CA GLU A 205 7.45 -42.17 -21.78
C GLU A 205 8.61 -42.81 -20.99
N CYS A 206 9.73 -42.10 -20.87
CA CYS A 206 10.89 -42.51 -20.04
C CYS A 206 11.04 -41.55 -18.85
N ILE A 207 10.72 -42.01 -17.63
CA ILE A 207 10.93 -41.27 -16.37
C ILE A 207 12.19 -41.75 -15.65
N LYS A 208 12.63 -41.09 -14.58
CA LYS A 208 13.82 -41.53 -13.81
C LYS A 208 13.51 -42.82 -13.06
N LEU A 209 14.49 -43.71 -12.85
CA LEU A 209 14.29 -44.94 -12.06
C LEU A 209 14.00 -44.65 -10.56
N ALA A 210 14.25 -43.42 -10.09
CA ALA A 210 13.88 -42.96 -8.76
C ALA A 210 12.42 -42.49 -8.66
N TRP A 211 11.82 -42.11 -9.81
CA TRP A 211 10.44 -41.66 -9.96
C TRP A 211 9.57 -42.87 -10.27
N ARG A 212 9.65 -43.86 -9.37
CA ARG A 212 8.96 -45.14 -9.50
C ARG A 212 8.90 -45.78 -8.13
N CYS A 213 7.69 -46.02 -7.65
CA CYS A 213 7.39 -46.46 -6.29
C CYS A 213 7.61 -45.37 -5.22
N ASP A 214 7.51 -44.10 -5.59
CA ASP A 214 7.59 -42.92 -4.71
C ASP A 214 6.22 -42.28 -4.39
N ARG A 215 5.12 -42.94 -4.80
CA ARG A 215 3.69 -42.61 -4.57
C ARG A 215 3.08 -41.52 -5.46
N ASP A 216 3.89 -40.75 -6.18
CA ASP A 216 3.40 -39.74 -7.13
C ASP A 216 3.24 -40.32 -8.55
N PRO A 217 2.14 -39.99 -9.27
CA PRO A 217 1.83 -40.58 -10.58
C PRO A 217 2.47 -39.80 -11.75
N ASP A 218 3.79 -39.88 -11.90
CA ASP A 218 4.57 -39.27 -12.98
C ASP A 218 4.28 -39.88 -14.37
N CYS A 219 3.98 -41.17 -14.44
CA CYS A 219 3.46 -41.82 -15.63
C CYS A 219 2.01 -41.38 -15.87
N LYS A 220 1.74 -40.85 -17.07
CA LYS A 220 0.39 -40.48 -17.57
C LYS A 220 -0.66 -41.61 -17.48
N ASP A 221 -0.21 -42.86 -17.34
CA ASP A 221 -1.02 -44.07 -17.20
C ASP A 221 -0.83 -44.80 -15.85
N LYS A 222 -0.13 -44.19 -14.88
CA LYS A 222 0.18 -44.74 -13.54
C LYS A 222 0.89 -46.11 -13.55
N SER A 223 1.74 -46.33 -14.56
CA SER A 223 2.56 -47.55 -14.75
C SER A 223 3.81 -47.62 -13.85
N ASP A 224 4.17 -46.51 -13.24
CA ASP A 224 5.22 -46.32 -12.25
C ASP A 224 4.86 -46.97 -10.91
N GLU A 225 3.74 -46.55 -10.33
CA GLU A 225 3.18 -47.00 -9.05
C GLU A 225 2.50 -48.38 -9.11
N ALA A 226 2.58 -49.02 -10.28
CA ALA A 226 2.10 -50.37 -10.49
C ALA A 226 3.14 -51.44 -10.06
N ASP A 227 2.69 -52.33 -9.18
CA ASP A 227 3.41 -53.53 -8.71
C ASP A 227 4.77 -53.20 -8.02
N CYS A 228 4.68 -52.30 -7.04
CA CYS A 228 5.81 -51.77 -6.28
C CYS A 228 6.11 -52.57 -4.99
N PRO A 229 7.37 -52.99 -4.75
CA PRO A 229 7.77 -53.59 -3.48
C PRO A 229 7.89 -52.53 -2.38
N LEU A 230 7.49 -52.87 -1.15
CA LEU A 230 7.60 -51.99 0.02
C LEU A 230 9.07 -51.65 0.33
N LEU A 231 9.50 -50.43 0.02
CA LEU A 231 10.78 -49.88 0.45
C LEU A 231 10.63 -49.14 1.79
N THR A 232 11.57 -49.41 2.70
CA THR A 232 11.92 -48.52 3.82
C THR A 232 13.04 -47.57 3.39
N CYS A 233 13.14 -46.39 3.99
CA CYS A 233 14.18 -45.38 3.69
C CYS A 233 15.62 -45.93 3.84
N ARG A 234 16.61 -45.20 3.32
CA ARG A 234 18.02 -45.62 3.40
C ARG A 234 18.56 -45.56 4.84
N PRO A 235 19.65 -46.27 5.18
CA PRO A 235 20.20 -46.30 6.55
C PRO A 235 20.71 -44.94 7.09
N ASP A 236 20.88 -43.96 6.21
CA ASP A 236 21.29 -42.58 6.45
C ASP A 236 20.11 -41.57 6.46
N GLU A 237 18.88 -42.05 6.25
CA GLU A 237 17.63 -41.29 6.18
C GLU A 237 16.65 -41.76 7.26
N PHE A 238 15.98 -40.83 7.94
CA PHE A 238 14.88 -41.11 8.86
C PHE A 238 13.55 -41.08 8.12
N GLN A 239 12.67 -42.04 8.42
CA GLN A 239 11.32 -42.12 7.84
C GLN A 239 10.30 -41.44 8.76
N CYS A 240 9.74 -40.33 8.29
CA CYS A 240 8.58 -39.64 8.85
C CYS A 240 7.35 -40.57 8.90
N GLY A 241 6.36 -40.29 9.77
CA GLY A 241 5.19 -41.14 10.00
C GLY A 241 4.20 -41.24 8.82
N ASP A 242 4.21 -40.25 7.93
CA ASP A 242 3.55 -40.25 6.62
C ASP A 242 4.22 -41.23 5.61
N GLY A 243 5.50 -41.54 5.83
CA GLY A 243 6.36 -42.36 4.98
C GLY A 243 7.49 -41.60 4.28
N SER A 244 7.56 -40.27 4.42
CA SER A 244 8.56 -39.40 3.80
C SER A 244 9.98 -39.65 4.35
N CYS A 245 11.02 -39.60 3.51
CA CYS A 245 12.41 -39.79 3.95
C CYS A 245 13.12 -38.43 4.11
N ILE A 246 13.59 -38.11 5.31
CA ILE A 246 14.47 -36.95 5.58
C ILE A 246 15.89 -37.40 5.93
N HIS A 247 16.91 -36.61 5.59
CA HIS A 247 18.30 -36.93 5.94
C HIS A 247 18.49 -36.93 7.47
N GLY A 248 19.15 -37.94 8.04
CA GLY A 248 19.18 -38.21 9.50
C GLY A 248 19.79 -37.14 10.42
N ILE A 249 20.27 -36.02 9.88
CA ILE A 249 20.69 -34.82 10.64
C ILE A 249 19.55 -33.83 10.89
N LYS A 250 18.43 -33.98 10.19
CA LYS A 250 17.22 -33.16 10.34
C LYS A 250 16.29 -33.67 11.44
N GLN A 251 16.37 -34.96 11.76
CA GLN A 251 15.72 -35.52 12.94
C GLN A 251 16.28 -34.87 14.21
N CYS A 252 15.41 -34.42 15.12
CA CYS A 252 15.76 -33.82 16.41
C CYS A 252 16.62 -32.53 16.35
N ASN A 253 16.40 -31.65 15.37
CA ASN A 253 17.13 -30.38 15.20
C ASN A 253 16.40 -29.13 15.78
N LYS A 254 15.15 -29.27 16.26
CA LYS A 254 14.20 -28.24 16.76
C LYS A 254 13.50 -27.39 15.70
N ALA A 255 13.59 -27.74 14.43
CA ALA A 255 12.69 -27.31 13.37
C ALA A 255 11.75 -28.48 13.01
N PHE A 256 10.59 -28.19 12.41
CA PHE A 256 9.70 -29.23 11.89
C PHE A 256 10.01 -29.46 10.41
N ASP A 257 10.89 -30.41 10.13
CA ASP A 257 11.33 -30.85 8.80
C ASP A 257 10.42 -31.94 8.19
N CYS A 258 9.62 -32.68 8.97
CA CYS A 258 8.50 -33.49 8.44
C CYS A 258 7.19 -32.67 8.49
N LEU A 259 6.33 -32.81 7.46
CA LEU A 259 4.96 -32.26 7.45
C LEU A 259 4.12 -32.76 8.65
N ASP A 260 4.28 -34.04 8.99
CA ASP A 260 3.70 -34.74 10.14
C ASP A 260 4.37 -34.38 11.50
N ARG A 261 5.48 -33.64 11.49
CA ARG A 261 6.33 -33.32 12.66
C ARG A 261 6.96 -34.54 13.36
N SER A 262 6.94 -35.71 12.70
CA SER A 262 7.53 -36.97 13.17
C SER A 262 9.05 -36.92 13.43
N ASP A 263 9.74 -35.97 12.82
CA ASP A 263 11.17 -35.67 13.00
C ASP A 263 11.52 -35.09 14.36
N GLU A 264 10.58 -34.39 15.00
CA GLU A 264 10.69 -33.87 16.37
C GLU A 264 9.87 -34.72 17.38
N ALA A 265 8.98 -35.58 16.89
CA ALA A 265 8.18 -36.47 17.73
C ALA A 265 9.07 -37.52 18.43
N GLY A 266 9.13 -37.45 19.77
CA GLY A 266 9.95 -38.35 20.59
C GLY A 266 11.43 -37.95 20.70
N CYS A 267 11.81 -36.76 20.23
CA CYS A 267 13.18 -36.29 20.31
C CYS A 267 13.64 -35.99 21.73
N VAL A 268 14.52 -36.85 22.24
CA VAL A 268 15.11 -36.76 23.59
C VAL A 268 16.12 -35.62 23.65
N ASN A 269 15.57 -34.40 23.77
CA ASN A 269 16.32 -33.19 24.01
C ASN A 269 17.19 -33.33 25.27
N GLY A 270 18.48 -33.05 25.11
CA GLY A 270 19.52 -33.26 26.12
C GLY A 270 19.49 -32.34 27.35
N GLU A 271 18.33 -31.87 27.80
CA GLU A 271 18.17 -31.28 29.14
C GLU A 271 16.73 -31.29 29.69
N SER A 272 16.09 -32.46 29.75
CA SER A 272 15.06 -32.81 30.78
C SER A 272 14.49 -34.21 30.54
N THR A 273 14.90 -35.21 31.31
CA THR A 273 14.23 -36.52 31.38
C THR A 273 12.86 -36.41 32.08
N LYS A 274 11.86 -35.82 31.42
CA LYS A 274 10.47 -35.94 31.85
C LYS A 274 10.10 -37.42 31.79
N CYS A 275 9.88 -38.03 32.95
CA CYS A 275 9.50 -39.44 33.03
C CYS A 275 8.10 -39.63 32.45
N GLU A 276 8.00 -40.17 31.24
CA GLU A 276 6.72 -40.26 30.53
C GLU A 276 5.74 -41.22 31.22
N GLY A 277 4.56 -40.67 31.54
CA GLY A 277 3.45 -41.33 32.22
C GLY A 277 2.97 -40.54 33.46
N PRO A 278 1.66 -40.51 33.77
CA PRO A 278 1.09 -39.74 34.89
C PRO A 278 1.48 -40.26 36.28
N LEU A 279 2.21 -41.39 36.35
CA LEU A 279 2.62 -42.08 37.56
C LEU A 279 4.13 -42.38 37.55
N LYS A 280 4.97 -41.47 37.06
CA LYS A 280 6.43 -41.58 37.20
C LYS A 280 7.06 -40.32 37.79
N PHE A 281 8.08 -40.53 38.61
CA PHE A 281 8.80 -39.49 39.34
C PHE A 281 10.26 -39.43 38.90
N LEU A 282 10.74 -38.21 38.66
CA LEU A 282 12.12 -37.93 38.29
C LEU A 282 12.98 -37.73 39.54
N CYS A 283 13.86 -38.69 39.82
CA CYS A 283 14.93 -38.54 40.79
C CYS A 283 15.88 -37.40 40.37
N ARG A 284 16.49 -36.68 41.33
CA ARG A 284 17.39 -35.55 41.06
C ARG A 284 18.62 -35.94 40.22
N ASN A 285 19.01 -37.22 40.24
CA ASN A 285 20.10 -37.77 39.45
C ASN A 285 19.71 -38.21 38.02
N GLY A 286 18.49 -37.91 37.57
CA GLY A 286 18.00 -38.21 36.22
C GLY A 286 17.30 -39.57 36.05
N GLU A 287 17.21 -40.38 37.11
CA GLU A 287 16.53 -41.68 37.07
C GLU A 287 15.00 -41.53 37.22
N CYS A 288 14.24 -42.40 36.55
CA CYS A 288 12.77 -42.43 36.62
C CYS A 288 12.29 -43.62 37.44
N ILE A 289 11.55 -43.36 38.52
CA ILE A 289 10.88 -44.37 39.35
C ILE A 289 9.35 -44.27 39.22
N ASP A 290 8.63 -45.26 39.74
CA ASP A 290 7.16 -45.23 39.79
C ASP A 290 6.66 -44.25 40.85
N GLY A 291 5.56 -43.55 40.59
CA GLY A 291 4.95 -42.58 41.51
C GLY A 291 4.48 -43.20 42.83
N ALA A 292 4.15 -44.50 42.86
CA ALA A 292 3.80 -45.22 44.08
C ALA A 292 5.02 -45.56 44.98
N LYS A 293 6.25 -45.33 44.49
CA LYS A 293 7.52 -45.50 45.22
C LYS A 293 8.08 -44.17 45.74
N VAL A 294 7.30 -43.09 45.68
CA VAL A 294 7.69 -41.79 46.22
C VAL A 294 7.19 -41.69 47.66
N CYS A 295 8.09 -41.40 48.60
CA CYS A 295 7.80 -41.31 50.03
C CYS A 295 7.25 -42.60 50.70
N ASP A 296 7.60 -43.80 50.21
CA ASP A 296 7.14 -45.08 50.79
C ASP A 296 8.00 -45.57 51.98
N ASN A 297 9.04 -44.82 52.36
CA ASN A 297 10.11 -45.15 53.33
C ASN A 297 11.15 -46.17 52.83
N VAL A 298 11.19 -46.42 51.52
CA VAL A 298 12.26 -47.13 50.81
C VAL A 298 13.07 -46.12 49.98
N LYS A 299 14.35 -46.43 49.76
CA LYS A 299 15.22 -45.66 48.88
C LYS A 299 15.28 -46.36 47.51
N ASP A 300 14.51 -45.86 46.55
CA ASP A 300 14.49 -46.31 45.16
C ASP A 300 15.35 -45.40 44.26
N CYS A 301 15.38 -44.08 44.50
CA CYS A 301 16.33 -43.15 43.86
C CYS A 301 17.74 -43.33 44.45
N LYS A 302 18.79 -43.45 43.62
CA LYS A 302 20.18 -43.56 44.12
C LYS A 302 20.65 -42.33 44.92
N ASP A 303 20.08 -41.14 44.68
CA ASP A 303 20.34 -39.90 45.42
C ASP A 303 19.37 -39.67 46.61
N ARG A 304 18.43 -40.58 46.86
CA ARG A 304 17.37 -40.43 47.89
C ARG A 304 16.47 -39.20 47.71
N SER A 305 16.20 -38.82 46.45
CA SER A 305 15.37 -37.66 46.07
C SER A 305 13.87 -37.91 46.23
N ASP A 306 13.49 -39.18 46.36
CA ASP A 306 12.20 -39.79 46.67
C ASP A 306 11.79 -39.71 48.15
N GLU A 307 12.75 -39.54 49.06
CA GLU A 307 12.50 -39.43 50.51
C GLU A 307 13.09 -38.14 51.15
N PRO A 308 12.73 -36.93 50.69
CA PRO A 308 13.21 -35.68 51.30
C PRO A 308 12.59 -35.50 52.70
N LYS A 309 13.38 -35.76 53.76
CA LYS A 309 13.06 -35.76 55.21
C LYS A 309 12.21 -34.61 55.80
N LYS A 310 11.80 -33.62 55.02
CA LYS A 310 11.19 -32.37 55.47
C LYS A 310 9.84 -32.05 54.81
N GLU A 311 9.58 -32.60 53.62
CA GLU A 311 8.52 -32.19 52.67
C GLU A 311 7.97 -33.43 51.93
N CYS A 312 7.84 -34.56 52.65
CA CYS A 312 7.56 -35.91 52.12
C CYS A 312 6.46 -36.54 52.97
N GLY A 313 5.32 -36.91 52.36
CA GLY A 313 4.19 -37.52 53.07
C GLY A 313 3.54 -36.60 54.12
N LEU A 314 3.82 -35.30 54.06
CA LEU A 314 3.18 -34.27 54.87
C LEU A 314 2.15 -33.56 53.99
N ASN A 315 0.89 -33.56 54.39
CA ASN A 315 -0.11 -32.78 53.67
C ASN A 315 -0.03 -31.30 54.09
N GLU A 316 0.70 -30.50 53.33
CA GLU A 316 0.83 -29.06 53.61
C GLU A 316 -0.47 -28.29 53.32
N CYS A 317 -1.37 -28.82 52.49
CA CYS A 317 -2.69 -28.22 52.25
C CYS A 317 -3.54 -28.12 53.54
N MET A 318 -3.40 -29.05 54.49
CA MET A 318 -4.04 -28.96 55.81
C MET A 318 -3.54 -27.77 56.66
N LEU A 319 -2.40 -27.16 56.32
CA LEU A 319 -1.83 -26.01 57.02
C LEU A 319 -2.02 -24.72 56.20
N ASN A 320 -3.09 -24.00 56.50
CA ASN A 320 -3.44 -22.73 55.85
C ASN A 320 -3.52 -22.86 54.31
N ASN A 321 -4.08 -23.96 53.81
CA ASN A 321 -4.20 -24.28 52.38
C ASN A 321 -2.85 -24.30 51.63
N GLY A 322 -1.74 -24.64 52.29
CA GLY A 322 -0.37 -24.49 51.73
C GLY A 322 0.04 -23.03 51.48
N GLY A 323 -0.76 -22.05 51.90
CA GLY A 323 -0.66 -20.66 51.44
C GLY A 323 -1.23 -20.42 50.03
N CYS A 324 -1.91 -21.41 49.43
CA CYS A 324 -2.65 -21.26 48.18
C CYS A 324 -3.93 -20.44 48.40
N SER A 325 -4.26 -19.58 47.44
CA SER A 325 -5.45 -18.71 47.50
C SER A 325 -6.78 -19.45 47.28
N HIS A 326 -6.78 -20.48 46.44
CA HIS A 326 -7.99 -21.23 46.06
C HIS A 326 -7.77 -22.74 46.25
N ILE A 327 -7.25 -23.44 45.23
CA ILE A 327 -7.09 -24.90 45.28
C ILE A 327 -5.64 -25.21 45.69
N CYS A 328 -5.48 -26.10 46.67
CA CYS A 328 -4.19 -26.72 47.00
C CYS A 328 -4.28 -28.21 46.65
N VAL A 329 -3.32 -28.69 45.85
CA VAL A 329 -3.20 -30.10 45.46
C VAL A 329 -1.96 -30.67 46.14
N ASP A 330 -2.22 -31.62 47.03
CA ASP A 330 -1.21 -32.38 47.74
C ASP A 330 -0.45 -33.32 46.79
N ARG A 331 0.88 -33.37 46.87
CA ARG A 331 1.71 -34.32 46.11
C ARG A 331 2.50 -35.20 47.09
N PRO A 332 3.02 -36.37 46.67
CA PRO A 332 3.84 -37.22 47.56
C PRO A 332 5.09 -36.53 48.14
N ILE A 333 5.59 -35.51 47.43
CA ILE A 333 6.60 -34.56 47.88
C ILE A 333 6.08 -33.14 47.62
N GLY A 334 5.87 -32.37 48.69
CA GLY A 334 5.32 -31.02 48.64
C GLY A 334 3.87 -30.91 48.14
N TYR A 335 3.45 -29.69 47.84
CA TYR A 335 2.13 -29.34 47.31
C TYR A 335 2.27 -28.40 46.11
N GLU A 336 1.21 -28.28 45.33
CA GLU A 336 1.06 -27.20 44.35
C GLU A 336 -0.25 -26.44 44.54
N CYS A 337 -0.25 -25.17 44.15
CA CYS A 337 -1.45 -24.37 44.09
C CYS A 337 -2.04 -24.42 42.68
N GLN A 338 -3.35 -24.65 42.57
CA GLN A 338 -4.10 -24.60 41.34
C GLN A 338 -5.21 -23.53 41.43
N CYS A 339 -5.71 -23.10 40.27
CA CYS A 339 -6.81 -22.14 40.17
C CYS A 339 -8.04 -22.80 39.54
N PRO A 340 -9.26 -22.35 39.89
CA PRO A 340 -10.46 -22.74 39.16
C PRO A 340 -10.46 -22.18 37.73
N THR A 341 -11.36 -22.69 36.89
CA THR A 341 -11.64 -22.14 35.55
C THR A 341 -11.92 -20.64 35.62
N GLY A 342 -11.42 -19.86 34.65
CA GLY A 342 -11.49 -18.39 34.64
C GLY A 342 -10.38 -17.68 35.44
N TYR A 343 -9.44 -18.43 36.05
CA TYR A 343 -8.39 -17.85 36.89
C TYR A 343 -6.98 -18.36 36.54
N LYS A 344 -6.00 -17.45 36.43
CA LYS A 344 -4.56 -17.72 36.16
C LYS A 344 -3.71 -17.55 37.42
N LEU A 345 -2.70 -18.40 37.61
CA LEU A 345 -1.75 -18.27 38.72
C LEU A 345 -0.79 -17.08 38.49
N LEU A 346 -0.68 -16.22 39.50
CA LEU A 346 0.24 -15.09 39.53
C LEU A 346 1.55 -15.49 40.24
N ASP A 347 1.55 -15.56 41.58
CA ASP A 347 2.77 -15.73 42.39
C ASP A 347 2.99 -17.18 42.87
N LYS A 348 2.69 -18.16 42.02
CA LYS A 348 2.66 -19.61 42.35
C LYS A 348 1.74 -20.01 43.53
N ARG A 349 0.90 -19.09 44.02
CA ARG A 349 -0.03 -19.25 45.16
C ARG A 349 -1.33 -18.47 45.00
N THR A 350 -1.21 -17.24 44.53
CA THR A 350 -2.30 -16.31 44.21
C THR A 350 -2.89 -16.63 42.84
N CYS A 351 -4.21 -16.69 42.76
CA CYS A 351 -4.96 -16.73 41.50
C CYS A 351 -5.47 -15.31 41.22
N GLY A 352 -5.14 -14.78 40.04
CA GLY A 352 -5.80 -13.63 39.45
C GLY A 352 -6.87 -14.08 38.47
N ASP A 353 -7.76 -13.17 38.11
CA ASP A 353 -8.63 -13.33 36.93
C ASP A 353 -7.78 -13.66 35.69
N ILE A 354 -8.31 -14.49 34.81
CA ILE A 354 -8.04 -14.35 33.37
C ILE A 354 -8.86 -13.15 32.90
N ASP A 355 -8.31 -12.37 31.98
CA ASP A 355 -9.11 -11.39 31.25
C ASP A 355 -9.24 -11.94 29.83
N GLU A 356 -10.33 -12.67 29.58
CA GLU A 356 -10.57 -13.26 28.26
C GLU A 356 -10.73 -12.19 27.17
N CYS A 357 -11.03 -10.93 27.53
CA CYS A 357 -11.10 -9.81 26.60
C CYS A 357 -9.72 -9.23 26.23
N GLU A 358 -8.62 -9.70 26.84
CA GLU A 358 -7.26 -9.57 26.26
C GLU A 358 -7.11 -10.41 24.97
N ASN A 359 -8.04 -11.34 24.68
CA ASN A 359 -8.05 -12.17 23.48
C ASN A 359 -9.19 -11.77 22.49
N PRO A 360 -8.87 -11.23 21.30
CA PRO A 360 -9.84 -10.94 20.23
C PRO A 360 -10.65 -12.12 19.68
N ASP A 361 -10.32 -13.36 20.06
CA ASP A 361 -11.05 -14.56 19.65
C ASP A 361 -12.11 -15.00 20.68
N ALA A 362 -12.21 -14.34 21.85
CA ALA A 362 -13.14 -14.73 22.91
C ALA A 362 -14.63 -14.49 22.55
N CYS A 363 -14.93 -13.42 21.81
CA CYS A 363 -16.29 -13.04 21.39
C CYS A 363 -16.29 -12.57 19.93
N SER A 364 -17.40 -12.77 19.21
CA SER A 364 -17.53 -12.32 17.81
C SER A 364 -17.62 -10.80 17.64
N GLN A 365 -18.05 -10.09 18.71
CA GLN A 365 -18.32 -8.66 18.76
C GLN A 365 -17.89 -8.04 20.11
N ILE A 366 -18.81 -7.80 21.05
CA ILE A 366 -18.50 -7.16 22.33
C ILE A 366 -18.08 -8.24 23.34
N CYS A 367 -16.94 -8.03 24.02
CA CYS A 367 -16.49 -8.83 25.15
C CYS A 367 -16.58 -8.02 26.46
N ILE A 368 -17.16 -8.61 27.50
CA ILE A 368 -17.21 -8.04 28.85
C ILE A 368 -16.56 -9.04 29.82
N ASN A 369 -15.38 -8.71 30.32
CA ASN A 369 -14.71 -9.49 31.35
C ASN A 369 -15.47 -9.39 32.68
N LEU A 370 -15.70 -10.53 33.34
CA LEU A 370 -16.30 -10.63 34.67
C LEU A 370 -15.35 -11.47 35.56
N LYS A 371 -15.54 -11.43 36.88
CA LYS A 371 -14.58 -12.04 37.79
C LYS A 371 -14.62 -13.58 37.78
N GLY A 372 -13.87 -14.20 36.88
CA GLY A 372 -13.77 -15.66 36.70
C GLY A 372 -14.68 -16.26 35.63
N ASP A 373 -15.25 -15.43 34.76
CA ASP A 373 -16.09 -15.82 33.60
C ASP A 373 -16.19 -14.59 32.67
N PHE A 374 -16.60 -14.74 31.41
CA PHE A 374 -16.78 -13.60 30.51
C PHE A 374 -18.11 -13.65 29.78
N LYS A 375 -18.61 -12.47 29.39
CA LYS A 375 -19.88 -12.34 28.67
C LYS A 375 -19.67 -11.71 27.30
N CYS A 376 -20.14 -12.39 26.26
CA CYS A 376 -20.28 -11.79 24.94
C CYS A 376 -21.62 -11.05 24.81
N GLU A 377 -21.59 -9.87 24.19
CA GLU A 377 -22.76 -9.09 23.77
C GLU A 377 -22.62 -8.69 22.30
N CYS A 378 -23.72 -8.21 21.71
CA CYS A 378 -23.79 -7.83 20.30
C CYS A 378 -23.97 -6.32 20.14
N HIS A 379 -23.47 -5.75 19.04
CA HIS A 379 -23.68 -4.37 18.68
C HIS A 379 -25.14 -4.11 18.25
N PRO A 380 -25.64 -2.86 18.29
CA PRO A 380 -26.97 -2.52 17.81
C PRO A 380 -27.22 -3.01 16.37
N GLY A 381 -28.37 -3.65 16.13
CA GLY A 381 -28.69 -4.29 14.85
C GLY A 381 -28.25 -5.76 14.73
N TYR A 382 -27.58 -6.32 15.75
CA TYR A 382 -27.23 -7.75 15.81
C TYR A 382 -27.91 -8.44 17.01
N GLU A 383 -28.50 -9.60 16.78
CA GLU A 383 -29.01 -10.49 17.84
C GLU A 383 -28.05 -11.68 18.07
N MET A 384 -28.03 -12.21 19.30
CA MET A 384 -27.24 -13.38 19.65
C MET A 384 -28.00 -14.66 19.26
N ASP A 385 -27.49 -15.43 18.29
CA ASP A 385 -28.11 -16.72 17.93
C ASP A 385 -27.98 -17.72 19.09
N PRO A 386 -29.11 -18.25 19.62
CA PRO A 386 -29.09 -19.19 20.75
C PRO A 386 -28.45 -20.56 20.42
N VAL A 387 -28.20 -20.88 19.14
CA VAL A 387 -27.54 -22.14 18.74
C VAL A 387 -26.02 -21.98 18.63
N SER A 388 -25.54 -21.07 17.77
CA SER A 388 -24.11 -20.87 17.52
C SER A 388 -23.41 -19.98 18.56
N LYS A 389 -24.15 -19.19 19.35
CA LYS A 389 -23.62 -18.11 20.19
C LYS A 389 -22.80 -17.06 19.42
N THR A 390 -23.14 -16.85 18.14
CA THR A 390 -22.59 -15.75 17.33
C THR A 390 -23.61 -14.62 17.19
N CYS A 391 -23.12 -13.39 17.05
CA CYS A 391 -23.96 -12.23 16.75
C CYS A 391 -24.32 -12.22 15.26
N LYS A 392 -25.62 -12.31 14.95
CA LYS A 392 -26.20 -12.36 13.61
C LYS A 392 -27.04 -11.12 13.32
N ALA A 393 -27.03 -10.65 12.08
CA ALA A 393 -27.66 -9.39 11.69
C ALA A 393 -29.20 -9.49 11.69
N GLU A 394 -29.87 -8.47 12.23
CA GLU A 394 -31.32 -8.31 12.09
C GLU A 394 -31.65 -7.68 10.72
N GLY A 395 -32.75 -8.13 10.09
CA GLY A 395 -33.35 -7.46 8.94
C GLY A 395 -33.24 -8.21 7.61
N LYS A 396 -32.55 -7.62 6.63
CA LYS A 396 -32.48 -8.12 5.25
C LYS A 396 -31.41 -9.21 5.12
N SER A 397 -31.62 -10.20 4.23
CA SER A 397 -30.57 -11.18 3.94
C SER A 397 -29.34 -10.49 3.33
N PRO A 398 -28.13 -10.62 3.92
CA PRO A 398 -26.91 -10.05 3.35
C PRO A 398 -26.51 -10.80 2.07
N TYR A 399 -25.91 -10.08 1.13
CA TYR A 399 -25.35 -10.68 -0.09
C TYR A 399 -23.97 -10.11 -0.42
N LEU A 400 -23.14 -10.95 -1.02
CA LEU A 400 -21.84 -10.54 -1.58
C LEU A 400 -22.07 -10.03 -3.00
N MET A 401 -21.35 -8.99 -3.42
CA MET A 401 -21.20 -8.58 -4.82
C MET A 401 -19.73 -8.66 -5.21
N PHE A 402 -19.43 -9.19 -6.40
CA PHE A 402 -18.05 -9.36 -6.86
C PHE A 402 -17.89 -9.21 -8.37
N THR A 403 -16.71 -8.80 -8.81
CA THR A 403 -16.34 -8.69 -10.23
C THR A 403 -15.77 -10.01 -10.75
N ASN A 404 -16.11 -10.35 -11.99
CA ASN A 404 -15.60 -11.54 -12.70
C ASN A 404 -15.11 -11.13 -14.11
N ARG A 405 -14.35 -10.02 -14.18
CA ARG A 405 -13.72 -9.41 -15.38
C ARG A 405 -14.66 -8.97 -16.50
N HIS A 406 -15.50 -9.84 -17.03
CA HIS A 406 -16.46 -9.51 -18.10
C HIS A 406 -17.89 -9.27 -17.59
N GLU A 407 -18.12 -9.38 -16.29
CA GLU A 407 -19.43 -9.27 -15.65
C GLU A 407 -19.29 -8.94 -14.15
N ILE A 408 -20.41 -8.59 -13.52
CA ILE A 408 -20.53 -8.43 -12.06
C ILE A 408 -21.67 -9.33 -11.56
N ARG A 409 -21.41 -10.13 -10.53
CA ARG A 409 -22.36 -11.11 -9.95
C ARG A 409 -22.61 -10.84 -8.47
N ARG A 410 -23.66 -11.45 -7.92
CA ARG A 410 -24.00 -11.43 -6.49
C ARG A 410 -24.45 -12.79 -5.96
N ILE A 411 -24.25 -13.02 -4.67
CA ILE A 411 -24.62 -14.26 -3.96
C ILE A 411 -25.33 -13.93 -2.64
N ASP A 412 -26.60 -14.33 -2.49
CA ASP A 412 -27.34 -14.25 -1.22
C ASP A 412 -26.79 -15.28 -0.23
N LEU A 413 -26.27 -14.82 0.92
CA LEU A 413 -25.58 -15.68 1.88
C LEU A 413 -26.52 -16.66 2.62
N VAL A 414 -27.83 -16.36 2.65
CA VAL A 414 -28.84 -17.16 3.35
C VAL A 414 -29.55 -18.10 2.38
N LYS A 415 -29.96 -17.58 1.22
CA LYS A 415 -30.74 -18.32 0.21
C LYS A 415 -29.86 -19.09 -0.77
N ARG A 416 -28.57 -18.72 -0.89
CA ARG A 416 -27.65 -19.13 -1.96
C ARG A 416 -28.19 -18.85 -3.37
N ASP A 417 -28.95 -17.77 -3.49
CA ASP A 417 -29.39 -17.24 -4.79
C ASP A 417 -28.20 -16.55 -5.48
N TYR A 418 -27.90 -17.00 -6.70
CA TYR A 418 -26.69 -16.64 -7.44
C TYR A 418 -27.09 -15.97 -8.75
N THR A 419 -26.88 -14.66 -8.84
CA THR A 419 -27.44 -13.84 -9.92
C THR A 419 -26.43 -12.89 -10.54
N GLN A 420 -26.53 -12.72 -11.86
CA GLN A 420 -25.75 -11.75 -12.62
C GLN A 420 -26.39 -10.36 -12.48
N VAL A 421 -25.59 -9.34 -12.19
CA VAL A 421 -26.04 -7.95 -11.96
C VAL A 421 -25.72 -7.07 -13.17
N VAL A 422 -24.45 -7.10 -13.62
CA VAL A 422 -24.00 -6.44 -14.84
C VAL A 422 -23.53 -7.51 -15.83
N PRO A 423 -24.24 -7.75 -16.95
CA PRO A 423 -24.04 -8.94 -17.78
C PRO A 423 -22.91 -8.83 -18.81
N THR A 424 -22.33 -7.65 -19.01
CA THR A 424 -21.25 -7.43 -19.98
C THR A 424 -20.42 -6.20 -19.57
N GLN A 425 -19.12 -6.39 -19.42
CA GLN A 425 -18.05 -5.39 -19.21
C GLN A 425 -16.81 -5.81 -20.02
N LYS A 426 -15.82 -4.93 -20.19
CA LYS A 426 -14.57 -5.27 -20.88
C LYS A 426 -13.55 -5.84 -19.89
N ASN A 427 -13.20 -5.12 -18.84
CA ASN A 427 -12.37 -5.59 -17.75
C ASN A 427 -12.72 -4.90 -16.43
N ALA A 428 -13.85 -5.27 -15.82
CA ALA A 428 -14.26 -4.79 -14.51
C ALA A 428 -13.37 -5.39 -13.40
N VAL A 429 -12.63 -4.52 -12.71
CA VAL A 429 -11.66 -4.90 -11.66
C VAL A 429 -12.22 -4.59 -10.28
N ALA A 430 -12.27 -3.32 -9.90
CA ALA A 430 -12.74 -2.86 -8.59
C ALA A 430 -14.26 -2.59 -8.52
N ILE A 431 -14.87 -2.73 -7.34
CA ILE A 431 -16.29 -2.45 -7.07
C ILE A 431 -16.52 -1.93 -5.64
N ASP A 432 -17.37 -0.92 -5.49
CA ASP A 432 -17.98 -0.58 -4.19
C ASP A 432 -19.45 -0.16 -4.35
N VAL A 433 -20.18 -0.03 -3.24
CA VAL A 433 -21.64 0.15 -3.20
C VAL A 433 -22.07 1.25 -2.22
N ASP A 434 -23.15 1.94 -2.55
CA ASP A 434 -23.95 2.72 -1.60
C ASP A 434 -25.17 1.87 -1.24
N VAL A 435 -25.17 1.29 -0.04
CA VAL A 435 -26.24 0.40 0.42
C VAL A 435 -27.54 1.18 0.64
N ALA A 436 -27.46 2.43 1.11
CA ALA A 436 -28.62 3.27 1.40
C ALA A 436 -29.29 3.78 0.11
N ALA A 437 -28.49 4.18 -0.89
CA ALA A 437 -28.97 4.62 -2.20
C ALA A 437 -29.26 3.46 -3.18
N ASN A 438 -28.93 2.21 -2.82
CA ASN A 438 -29.03 1.02 -3.68
C ASN A 438 -28.28 1.21 -5.03
N ARG A 439 -27.10 1.82 -4.94
CA ARG A 439 -26.26 2.24 -6.07
C ARG A 439 -24.92 1.51 -6.01
N MET A 440 -24.33 1.23 -7.15
CA MET A 440 -23.01 0.59 -7.26
C MET A 440 -22.07 1.45 -8.11
N PHE A 441 -20.78 1.30 -7.85
CA PHE A 441 -19.66 1.96 -8.50
C PHE A 441 -18.65 0.89 -8.87
N TRP A 442 -18.13 0.92 -10.09
CA TRP A 442 -17.13 -0.06 -10.52
C TRP A 442 -16.19 0.56 -11.55
N CYS A 443 -14.98 0.02 -11.67
CA CYS A 443 -14.00 0.50 -12.64
C CYS A 443 -13.71 -0.56 -13.71
N ASP A 444 -13.76 -0.15 -14.98
CA ASP A 444 -13.32 -0.96 -16.10
C ASP A 444 -11.91 -0.53 -16.55
N ARG A 445 -10.91 -1.36 -16.24
CA ARG A 445 -9.48 -1.10 -16.50
C ARG A 445 -9.16 -1.05 -17.99
N PHE A 446 -9.92 -1.76 -18.84
CA PHE A 446 -9.73 -1.73 -20.30
C PHE A 446 -10.33 -0.46 -20.93
N GLN A 447 -11.46 0.01 -20.40
CA GLN A 447 -12.08 1.27 -20.84
C GLN A 447 -11.48 2.51 -20.19
N ARG A 448 -10.67 2.35 -19.13
CA ARG A 448 -10.08 3.41 -18.29
C ARG A 448 -11.15 4.38 -17.77
N LYS A 449 -12.26 3.81 -17.26
CA LYS A 449 -13.47 4.54 -16.84
C LYS A 449 -14.06 4.00 -15.53
N ILE A 450 -14.46 4.92 -14.66
CA ILE A 450 -15.28 4.63 -13.47
C ILE A 450 -16.75 4.83 -13.83
N TYR A 451 -17.56 3.80 -13.61
CA TYR A 451 -18.98 3.75 -13.90
C TYR A 451 -19.82 3.66 -12.63
N SER A 452 -21.09 4.05 -12.74
CA SER A 452 -22.07 3.87 -11.68
C SER A 452 -23.49 3.64 -12.22
N ALA A 453 -24.29 2.85 -11.48
CA ALA A 453 -25.69 2.57 -11.78
C ALA A 453 -26.46 2.22 -10.50
N PHE A 454 -27.79 2.31 -10.54
CA PHE A 454 -28.61 1.68 -9.50
C PHE A 454 -28.63 0.16 -9.69
N ILE A 455 -28.46 -0.61 -8.62
CA ILE A 455 -28.25 -2.08 -8.68
C ILE A 455 -29.42 -2.82 -9.36
N HIS A 456 -30.63 -2.24 -9.33
CA HIS A 456 -31.83 -2.79 -9.96
C HIS A 456 -32.00 -2.40 -11.44
N GLU A 457 -31.24 -1.44 -11.95
CA GLU A 457 -31.18 -1.06 -13.37
C GLU A 457 -29.84 -1.45 -14.05
N ALA A 458 -28.83 -1.84 -13.27
CA ALA A 458 -27.45 -2.07 -13.72
C ALA A 458 -27.28 -3.17 -14.80
N SER A 459 -28.32 -3.98 -15.05
CA SER A 459 -28.36 -4.93 -16.17
C SER A 459 -28.51 -4.27 -17.55
N ASP A 460 -28.95 -3.01 -17.62
CA ASP A 460 -29.14 -2.23 -18.83
C ASP A 460 -27.96 -1.25 -19.03
N PRO A 461 -27.09 -1.45 -20.05
CA PRO A 461 -25.96 -0.55 -20.32
C PRO A 461 -26.36 0.90 -20.61
N SER A 462 -27.61 1.18 -21.01
CA SER A 462 -28.09 2.55 -21.21
C SER A 462 -28.33 3.31 -19.89
N ARG A 463 -28.25 2.62 -18.74
CA ARG A 463 -28.36 3.18 -17.39
C ARG A 463 -27.02 3.31 -16.67
N HIS A 464 -25.91 2.98 -17.34
CA HIS A 464 -24.56 3.15 -16.80
C HIS A 464 -24.14 4.61 -16.96
N VAL A 465 -23.92 5.30 -15.84
CA VAL A 465 -23.41 6.67 -15.80
C VAL A 465 -21.89 6.60 -15.68
N THR A 466 -21.17 7.12 -16.67
CA THR A 466 -19.72 7.38 -16.55
C THR A 466 -19.51 8.54 -15.57
N LEU A 467 -18.68 8.34 -14.55
CA LEU A 467 -18.34 9.38 -13.57
C LEU A 467 -16.99 10.04 -13.86
N ILE A 468 -15.99 9.24 -14.24
CA ILE A 468 -14.63 9.69 -14.55
C ILE A 468 -14.19 8.97 -15.83
N ASP A 469 -13.71 9.73 -16.81
CA ASP A 469 -13.18 9.21 -18.07
C ASP A 469 -11.93 9.92 -18.65
N SER A 470 -11.32 10.79 -17.87
CA SER A 470 -9.96 11.31 -18.08
C SER A 470 -9.06 10.94 -16.89
N GLU A 471 -7.75 10.99 -17.08
CA GLU A 471 -6.74 10.86 -16.01
C GLU A 471 -6.96 9.61 -15.12
N LEU A 472 -7.15 8.47 -15.77
CA LEU A 472 -7.12 7.14 -15.15
C LEU A 472 -6.16 6.29 -15.97
N HIS A 473 -5.18 5.65 -15.35
CA HIS A 473 -4.19 4.79 -15.99
C HIS A 473 -4.44 3.32 -15.67
N SER A 474 -4.27 2.93 -14.40
CA SER A 474 -4.54 1.58 -13.90
C SER A 474 -5.23 1.67 -12.53
N PRO A 475 -6.51 2.09 -12.48
CA PRO A 475 -7.30 2.08 -11.26
C PRO A 475 -7.60 0.64 -10.80
N GLU A 476 -7.11 0.29 -9.61
CA GLU A 476 -7.15 -1.10 -9.08
C GLU A 476 -8.01 -1.29 -7.83
N GLY A 477 -8.37 -0.21 -7.11
CA GLY A 477 -9.24 -0.26 -5.94
C GLY A 477 -10.19 0.94 -5.86
N LEU A 478 -11.38 0.72 -5.29
CA LEU A 478 -12.42 1.74 -5.06
C LEU A 478 -12.87 1.71 -3.60
N ALA A 479 -13.18 2.88 -3.04
CA ALA A 479 -13.81 2.98 -1.72
C ALA A 479 -14.74 4.21 -1.64
N LEU A 480 -15.97 4.02 -1.17
CA LEU A 480 -16.99 5.06 -1.06
C LEU A 480 -17.14 5.56 0.38
N ASP A 481 -17.05 6.87 0.58
CA ASP A 481 -17.61 7.54 1.75
C ASP A 481 -19.14 7.63 1.60
N TRP A 482 -19.87 6.68 2.20
CA TRP A 482 -21.33 6.65 2.19
C TRP A 482 -21.98 7.72 3.10
N VAL A 483 -21.19 8.54 3.80
CA VAL A 483 -21.67 9.61 4.69
C VAL A 483 -21.60 10.97 4.00
N GLN A 484 -20.56 11.20 3.20
CA GLN A 484 -20.35 12.45 2.45
C GLN A 484 -20.56 12.30 0.93
N HIS A 485 -20.78 11.07 0.45
CA HIS A 485 -20.86 10.69 -0.96
C HIS A 485 -19.63 11.13 -1.78
N ASN A 486 -18.43 10.89 -1.24
CA ASN A 486 -17.15 11.02 -1.94
C ASN A 486 -16.64 9.63 -2.33
N LEU A 487 -16.09 9.48 -3.54
CA LEU A 487 -15.48 8.26 -4.05
C LEU A 487 -13.96 8.39 -4.09
N TYR A 488 -13.26 7.43 -3.50
CA TYR A 488 -11.81 7.34 -3.44
C TYR A 488 -11.32 6.19 -4.32
N TRP A 489 -10.17 6.35 -4.96
CA TRP A 489 -9.52 5.27 -5.71
C TRP A 489 -8.00 5.35 -5.65
N THR A 490 -7.40 4.19 -5.84
CA THR A 490 -5.97 3.95 -6.10
C THR A 490 -5.75 3.82 -7.60
N ASP A 491 -4.68 4.40 -8.13
CA ASP A 491 -4.21 4.15 -9.50
C ASP A 491 -2.73 3.73 -9.46
N SER A 492 -2.43 2.51 -9.91
CA SER A 492 -1.07 1.97 -9.93
C SER A 492 -0.22 2.54 -11.07
N GLY A 493 -0.84 2.98 -12.16
CA GLY A 493 -0.14 3.57 -13.31
C GLY A 493 0.25 5.02 -13.07
N ASP A 494 -0.68 5.81 -12.52
CA ASP A 494 -0.42 7.20 -12.09
C ASP A 494 0.25 7.27 -10.70
N ARG A 495 0.39 6.12 -10.02
CA ARG A 495 0.95 5.96 -8.66
C ARG A 495 0.33 6.93 -7.66
N SER A 496 -0.99 7.04 -7.69
CA SER A 496 -1.74 8.03 -6.92
C SER A 496 -2.92 7.47 -6.14
N ILE A 497 -3.37 8.24 -5.15
CA ILE A 497 -4.66 8.09 -4.50
C ILE A 497 -5.41 9.39 -4.73
N SER A 498 -6.61 9.28 -5.32
CA SER A 498 -7.44 10.40 -5.72
C SER A 498 -8.82 10.32 -5.09
N VAL A 499 -9.50 11.47 -5.00
CA VAL A 499 -10.88 11.59 -4.53
C VAL A 499 -11.73 12.37 -5.54
N ALA A 500 -12.98 11.96 -5.69
CA ALA A 500 -14.00 12.71 -6.40
C ALA A 500 -15.32 12.74 -5.62
N SER A 501 -16.22 13.65 -5.97
CA SER A 501 -17.63 13.54 -5.57
C SER A 501 -18.29 12.37 -6.31
N ALA A 502 -19.24 11.66 -5.70
CA ALA A 502 -19.93 10.50 -6.30
C ALA A 502 -20.92 10.84 -7.45
N ASP A 503 -20.92 12.09 -7.89
CA ASP A 503 -21.53 12.57 -9.14
C ASP A 503 -20.51 12.87 -10.26
N GLY A 504 -19.21 12.73 -9.99
CA GLY A 504 -18.11 13.04 -10.92
C GLY A 504 -17.78 14.54 -11.06
N SER A 505 -18.51 15.44 -10.41
CA SER A 505 -18.43 16.89 -10.68
C SER A 505 -17.16 17.59 -10.19
N LYS A 506 -16.40 16.95 -9.30
CA LYS A 506 -15.21 17.48 -8.63
C LYS A 506 -14.23 16.34 -8.40
N ARG A 507 -12.95 16.58 -8.66
CA ARG A 507 -11.82 15.64 -8.50
C ARG A 507 -10.64 16.36 -7.82
N ARG A 508 -9.84 15.63 -7.05
CA ARG A 508 -8.51 16.05 -6.58
C ARG A 508 -7.59 14.84 -6.37
N VAL A 509 -6.30 14.95 -6.70
CA VAL A 509 -5.26 14.03 -6.21
C VAL A 509 -4.95 14.33 -4.73
N LEU A 510 -4.95 13.29 -3.88
CA LEU A 510 -4.65 13.41 -2.44
C LEU A 510 -3.23 12.99 -2.10
N ILE A 511 -2.73 11.92 -2.72
CA ILE A 511 -1.40 11.37 -2.48
C ILE A 511 -0.80 10.93 -3.82
N ASP A 512 0.38 11.46 -4.14
CA ASP A 512 1.17 11.24 -5.37
C ASP A 512 2.63 10.83 -5.04
N THR A 513 3.02 10.97 -3.78
CA THR A 513 4.38 10.75 -3.27
C THR A 513 4.53 9.38 -2.61
N GLU A 514 5.72 8.78 -2.67
CA GLU A 514 6.08 7.52 -1.99
C GLU A 514 5.07 6.36 -2.17
N LEU A 515 4.30 6.32 -3.25
CA LEU A 515 3.53 5.16 -3.70
C LEU A 515 4.31 4.42 -4.79
N SER A 516 4.28 3.10 -4.78
CA SER A 516 4.86 2.27 -5.84
C SER A 516 3.74 1.57 -6.62
N GLU A 517 3.06 0.62 -6.00
CA GLU A 517 1.96 -0.15 -6.62
C GLU A 517 0.75 -0.17 -5.68
N PRO A 518 0.04 0.96 -5.50
CA PRO A 518 -1.15 1.03 -4.67
C PRO A 518 -2.29 0.18 -5.27
N ARG A 519 -2.83 -0.76 -4.48
CA ARG A 519 -3.88 -1.71 -4.93
C ARG A 519 -5.21 -1.49 -4.22
N ALA A 520 -5.49 -2.18 -3.11
CA ALA A 520 -6.78 -2.08 -2.44
C ALA A 520 -6.83 -0.88 -1.47
N ILE A 521 -8.01 -0.26 -1.35
CA ILE A 521 -8.28 0.90 -0.49
C ILE A 521 -9.61 0.71 0.23
N ALA A 522 -9.72 1.20 1.47
CA ALA A 522 -10.96 1.21 2.24
C ALA A 522 -11.03 2.44 3.16
N VAL A 523 -12.24 2.90 3.47
CA VAL A 523 -12.49 4.12 4.26
C VAL A 523 -13.23 3.83 5.58
N ASP A 524 -12.95 4.66 6.58
CA ASP A 524 -13.67 4.77 7.85
C ASP A 524 -14.29 6.18 7.96
N PRO A 525 -15.53 6.37 7.47
CA PRO A 525 -16.26 7.62 7.58
C PRO A 525 -16.71 7.98 9.01
N GLU A 526 -16.56 7.09 10.02
CA GLU A 526 -16.85 7.45 11.42
C GLU A 526 -15.69 8.27 12.00
N GLN A 527 -14.45 7.84 11.74
CA GLN A 527 -13.23 8.44 12.28
C GLN A 527 -12.49 9.36 11.29
N GLY A 528 -12.85 9.34 10.00
CA GLY A 528 -12.26 10.19 8.96
C GLY A 528 -10.90 9.72 8.46
N PHE A 529 -10.67 8.40 8.41
CA PHE A 529 -9.42 7.78 7.92
C PHE A 529 -9.65 6.93 6.67
N MET A 530 -8.65 6.88 5.80
CA MET A 530 -8.54 5.94 4.69
C MET A 530 -7.31 5.05 4.90
N TYR A 531 -7.39 3.81 4.43
CA TYR A 531 -6.37 2.78 4.56
C TYR A 531 -6.15 2.15 3.18
N TRP A 532 -4.92 1.80 2.82
CA TRP A 532 -4.62 1.15 1.54
C TRP A 532 -3.43 0.20 1.63
N SER A 533 -3.33 -0.71 0.67
CA SER A 533 -2.13 -1.52 0.43
C SER A 533 -1.30 -0.99 -0.73
N ASP A 534 0.02 -1.13 -0.60
CA ASP A 534 1.02 -0.91 -1.66
C ASP A 534 1.94 -2.14 -1.66
N TRP A 535 2.05 -2.82 -2.80
CA TRP A 535 2.79 -4.08 -2.95
C TRP A 535 4.11 -3.94 -3.74
N GLY A 536 4.51 -2.71 -4.10
CA GLY A 536 5.77 -2.48 -4.78
C GLY A 536 7.00 -2.69 -3.88
N MET A 537 8.17 -2.18 -4.29
CA MET A 537 9.50 -2.51 -3.71
C MET A 537 9.68 -2.40 -2.18
N ARG A 538 8.75 -1.79 -1.46
CA ARG A 538 8.67 -1.73 0.01
C ARG A 538 7.22 -1.99 0.42
N PRO A 539 6.77 -3.27 0.43
CA PRO A 539 5.37 -3.61 0.63
C PRO A 539 4.88 -3.17 2.01
N LYS A 540 3.65 -2.63 2.05
CA LYS A 540 3.13 -1.91 3.22
C LYS A 540 1.61 -1.79 3.19
N ILE A 541 1.04 -1.66 4.39
CA ILE A 541 -0.31 -1.11 4.57
C ILE A 541 -0.15 0.27 5.23
N GLU A 542 -0.79 1.28 4.66
CA GLU A 542 -0.73 2.66 5.13
C GLU A 542 -2.11 3.16 5.57
N LYS A 543 -2.09 4.26 6.31
CA LYS A 543 -3.24 4.96 6.86
C LYS A 543 -3.04 6.47 6.67
N ALA A 544 -4.07 7.20 6.29
CA ALA A 544 -4.10 8.67 6.32
C ALA A 544 -5.51 9.16 6.64
N GLY A 545 -5.67 10.45 6.92
CA GLY A 545 -6.98 11.09 6.91
C GLY A 545 -7.63 11.04 5.52
N MET A 546 -8.96 11.04 5.46
CA MET A 546 -9.75 11.09 4.21
C MET A 546 -9.61 12.42 3.43
N ASN A 547 -8.81 13.34 3.95
CA ASN A 547 -8.38 14.60 3.36
C ASN A 547 -6.89 14.59 2.95
N GLY A 548 -6.20 13.44 3.00
CA GLY A 548 -4.79 13.27 2.63
C GLY A 548 -3.75 13.60 3.73
N VAL A 549 -4.17 14.11 4.89
CA VAL A 549 -3.22 14.49 5.98
C VAL A 549 -2.94 13.34 6.95
N ASP A 550 -1.92 13.48 7.81
CA ASP A 550 -1.55 12.48 8.83
C ASP A 550 -1.31 11.06 8.27
N ARG A 551 -0.55 10.98 7.17
CA ARG A 551 -0.11 9.71 6.58
C ARG A 551 0.89 9.00 7.49
N GLN A 552 0.61 7.73 7.79
CA GLN A 552 1.39 6.84 8.65
C GLN A 552 1.43 5.43 8.06
N VAL A 553 2.54 4.72 8.23
CA VAL A 553 2.66 3.30 7.87
C VAL A 553 2.12 2.44 9.02
N LEU A 554 1.16 1.57 8.73
CA LEU A 554 0.48 0.72 9.72
C LEU A 554 1.12 -0.68 9.83
N VAL A 555 1.54 -1.26 8.71
CA VAL A 555 2.21 -2.56 8.63
C VAL A 555 3.32 -2.49 7.58
N SER A 556 4.53 -2.98 7.92
CA SER A 556 5.71 -2.98 7.04
C SER A 556 6.71 -4.12 7.32
N GLU A 557 6.25 -5.19 7.98
CA GLU A 557 7.06 -6.37 8.32
C GLU A 557 6.23 -7.62 8.06
N GLY A 558 6.81 -8.69 7.51
CA GLY A 558 6.09 -9.94 7.20
C GLY A 558 4.87 -9.68 6.32
N ILE A 559 5.10 -9.00 5.19
CA ILE A 559 4.13 -8.56 4.20
C ILE A 559 4.89 -8.47 2.88
N GLU A 560 4.40 -9.10 1.82
CA GLU A 560 5.09 -9.19 0.52
C GLU A 560 4.14 -8.77 -0.60
N TRP A 561 2.98 -9.42 -0.76
CA TRP A 561 2.01 -9.06 -1.80
C TRP A 561 0.59 -8.79 -1.24
N PRO A 562 0.38 -7.66 -0.52
CA PRO A 562 -0.90 -7.32 0.10
C PRO A 562 -1.95 -6.86 -0.93
N ASN A 563 -2.71 -7.82 -1.49
CA ASN A 563 -3.61 -7.54 -2.60
C ASN A 563 -4.98 -6.96 -2.22
N GLY A 564 -5.56 -7.36 -1.08
CA GLY A 564 -6.89 -6.94 -0.67
C GLY A 564 -6.91 -6.47 0.77
N ILE A 565 -7.68 -5.42 1.08
CA ILE A 565 -7.94 -4.94 2.44
C ILE A 565 -9.46 -4.78 2.66
N THR A 566 -9.93 -5.01 3.88
CA THR A 566 -11.29 -4.64 4.30
C THR A 566 -11.33 -4.26 5.78
N LEU A 567 -12.39 -3.58 6.22
CA LEU A 567 -12.50 -2.98 7.54
C LEU A 567 -13.74 -3.48 8.27
N ASP A 568 -13.57 -4.04 9.47
CA ASP A 568 -14.65 -4.05 10.47
C ASP A 568 -14.63 -2.70 11.18
N VAL A 569 -15.44 -1.75 10.68
CA VAL A 569 -15.55 -0.39 11.22
C VAL A 569 -16.09 -0.41 12.66
N VAL A 570 -16.97 -1.36 12.99
CA VAL A 570 -17.60 -1.47 14.31
C VAL A 570 -16.63 -2.10 15.32
N GLY A 571 -15.93 -3.15 14.93
CA GLY A 571 -14.86 -3.81 15.69
C GLY A 571 -13.51 -3.09 15.65
N LYS A 572 -13.39 -2.01 14.87
CA LYS A 572 -12.18 -1.16 14.68
C LYS A 572 -10.92 -1.93 14.27
N ARG A 573 -11.12 -2.91 13.38
CA ARG A 573 -10.09 -3.88 12.98
C ARG A 573 -10.00 -4.03 11.45
N LEU A 574 -8.78 -3.95 10.94
CA LEU A 574 -8.45 -4.11 9.52
C LEU A 574 -8.08 -5.56 9.24
N TYR A 575 -8.55 -6.09 8.12
CA TYR A 575 -8.24 -7.43 7.61
C TYR A 575 -7.59 -7.29 6.23
N TRP A 576 -6.62 -8.15 5.91
CA TRP A 576 -6.00 -8.19 4.58
C TRP A 576 -5.62 -9.60 4.14
N VAL A 577 -5.51 -9.79 2.82
CA VAL A 577 -4.88 -10.97 2.20
C VAL A 577 -3.48 -10.60 1.71
N ASP A 578 -2.56 -11.55 1.82
CA ASP A 578 -1.23 -11.48 1.21
C ASP A 578 -1.05 -12.72 0.32
N SER A 579 -0.83 -12.49 -0.98
CA SER A 579 -0.89 -13.56 -1.99
C SER A 579 0.40 -14.36 -2.04
N LYS A 580 1.57 -13.71 -1.97
CA LYS A 580 2.89 -14.38 -1.97
C LYS A 580 3.20 -15.05 -0.62
N LEU A 581 2.59 -14.58 0.47
CA LEU A 581 2.65 -15.26 1.79
C LEU A 581 1.48 -16.23 2.04
N HIS A 582 0.60 -16.45 1.05
CA HIS A 582 -0.58 -17.33 1.10
C HIS A 582 -1.38 -17.24 2.42
N LEU A 583 -1.67 -16.02 2.89
CA LEU A 583 -2.27 -15.78 4.21
C LEU A 583 -3.37 -14.73 4.26
N ILE A 584 -4.23 -14.84 5.28
CA ILE A 584 -5.17 -13.80 5.71
C ILE A 584 -4.72 -13.34 7.10
N SER A 585 -4.54 -12.03 7.29
CA SER A 585 -4.19 -11.42 8.57
C SER A 585 -5.20 -10.37 9.00
N SER A 586 -5.15 -9.97 10.28
CA SER A 586 -5.87 -8.79 10.78
C SER A 586 -5.07 -8.06 11.86
N VAL A 587 -5.31 -6.75 11.97
CA VAL A 587 -4.63 -5.82 12.89
C VAL A 587 -5.61 -4.72 13.33
N ASP A 588 -5.44 -4.18 14.53
CA ASP A 588 -6.26 -3.06 14.99
C ASP A 588 -5.94 -1.77 14.22
N PHE A 589 -6.87 -0.81 14.17
CA PHE A 589 -6.70 0.50 13.50
C PHE A 589 -5.54 1.37 14.02
N ASN A 590 -4.78 0.91 15.02
CA ASN A 590 -3.59 1.53 15.60
C ASN A 590 -2.30 0.70 15.43
N GLY A 591 -2.35 -0.42 14.69
CA GLY A 591 -1.22 -1.34 14.48
C GLY A 591 -1.03 -2.41 15.56
N ALA A 592 -1.89 -2.43 16.60
CA ALA A 592 -1.81 -3.40 17.68
C ALA A 592 -2.46 -4.76 17.34
N GLN A 593 -2.18 -5.75 18.19
CA GLN A 593 -2.80 -7.08 18.22
C GLN A 593 -2.89 -7.79 16.85
N ARG A 594 -1.86 -7.65 16.00
CA ARG A 594 -1.78 -8.37 14.72
C ARG A 594 -1.89 -9.88 14.94
N ARG A 595 -2.80 -10.55 14.21
CA ARG A 595 -2.91 -12.01 14.13
C ARG A 595 -2.97 -12.48 12.68
N VAL A 596 -2.38 -13.66 12.41
CA VAL A 596 -2.67 -14.43 11.18
C VAL A 596 -3.92 -15.26 11.49
N ILE A 597 -4.91 -15.25 10.59
CA ILE A 597 -6.18 -15.98 10.73
C ILE A 597 -6.10 -17.32 9.98
N LEU A 598 -5.59 -17.28 8.76
CA LEU A 598 -5.42 -18.44 7.88
C LEU A 598 -4.08 -18.31 7.15
N SER A 599 -3.37 -19.42 6.97
CA SER A 599 -2.19 -19.53 6.10
C SER A 599 -2.18 -20.94 5.50
N SER A 600 -2.28 -21.04 4.17
CA SER A 600 -2.41 -22.31 3.44
C SER A 600 -2.39 -22.07 1.93
N SER A 601 -1.32 -22.46 1.23
CA SER A 601 -1.22 -22.38 -0.24
C SER A 601 -2.23 -23.27 -1.00
N GLU A 602 -2.80 -24.28 -0.33
CA GLU A 602 -3.91 -25.08 -0.87
C GLU A 602 -5.21 -24.25 -1.00
N ARG A 603 -5.41 -23.26 -0.11
CA ARG A 603 -6.68 -22.50 0.04
C ARG A 603 -6.56 -21.01 -0.26
N LEU A 604 -5.34 -20.52 -0.36
CA LEU A 604 -4.93 -19.16 -0.70
C LEU A 604 -3.84 -19.31 -1.75
N GLY A 605 -4.28 -19.58 -2.98
CA GLY A 605 -3.40 -19.67 -4.15
C GLY A 605 -2.93 -18.27 -4.52
N HIS A 606 -3.78 -17.59 -5.29
CA HIS A 606 -3.63 -16.15 -5.53
C HIS A 606 -4.90 -15.41 -5.09
N PRO A 607 -5.11 -15.20 -3.77
CA PRO A 607 -6.21 -14.38 -3.27
C PRO A 607 -6.10 -12.95 -3.81
N TYR A 608 -7.21 -12.30 -4.15
CA TYR A 608 -7.20 -10.92 -4.67
C TYR A 608 -7.82 -9.92 -3.69
N ALA A 609 -9.10 -10.08 -3.37
CA ALA A 609 -9.83 -9.22 -2.45
C ALA A 609 -10.52 -10.03 -1.35
N LEU A 610 -10.93 -9.34 -0.28
CA LEU A 610 -11.64 -9.95 0.84
C LEU A 610 -12.73 -9.05 1.41
N ALA A 611 -13.71 -9.69 2.02
CA ALA A 611 -14.88 -9.08 2.65
C ALA A 611 -15.12 -9.73 4.01
N VAL A 612 -15.65 -9.00 4.99
CA VAL A 612 -15.91 -9.51 6.35
C VAL A 612 -17.35 -9.19 6.76
N PHE A 613 -18.06 -10.18 7.29
CA PHE A 613 -19.40 -10.00 7.85
C PHE A 613 -19.68 -11.01 8.97
N GLU A 614 -20.33 -10.56 10.04
CA GLU A 614 -20.64 -11.37 11.24
C GLU A 614 -19.39 -12.07 11.81
N ASP A 615 -19.37 -13.41 11.80
CA ASP A 615 -18.28 -14.27 12.25
C ASP A 615 -17.38 -14.77 11.11
N ARG A 616 -17.64 -14.38 9.85
CA ARG A 616 -16.96 -14.93 8.66
C ARG A 616 -16.14 -13.90 7.88
N VAL A 617 -15.07 -14.40 7.30
CA VAL A 617 -14.29 -13.74 6.24
C VAL A 617 -14.55 -14.46 4.93
N TYR A 618 -14.61 -13.69 3.85
CA TYR A 618 -14.87 -14.11 2.48
C TYR A 618 -13.72 -13.60 1.60
N TRP A 619 -13.28 -14.36 0.61
CA TRP A 619 -12.24 -13.90 -0.33
C TRP A 619 -12.43 -14.44 -1.73
N THR A 620 -11.95 -13.69 -2.72
CA THR A 620 -11.77 -14.13 -4.11
C THR A 620 -10.38 -14.76 -4.25
N ASP A 621 -10.27 -15.84 -5.03
CA ASP A 621 -8.99 -16.44 -5.41
C ASP A 621 -8.94 -16.66 -6.92
N ARG A 622 -7.93 -16.08 -7.56
CA ARG A 622 -7.75 -16.08 -9.03
C ARG A 622 -7.18 -17.39 -9.54
N GLU A 623 -6.29 -18.03 -8.78
CA GLU A 623 -5.68 -19.31 -9.16
C GLU A 623 -6.66 -20.48 -8.93
N LYS A 624 -7.49 -20.40 -7.89
CA LYS A 624 -8.50 -21.42 -7.59
C LYS A 624 -9.87 -21.18 -8.28
N GLU A 625 -10.00 -20.15 -9.14
CA GLU A 625 -11.22 -19.78 -9.87
C GLU A 625 -12.50 -19.67 -8.98
N ALA A 626 -12.36 -19.16 -7.74
CA ALA A 626 -13.39 -19.35 -6.70
C ALA A 626 -13.59 -18.16 -5.75
N VAL A 627 -14.73 -18.21 -5.04
CA VAL A 627 -15.01 -17.40 -3.84
C VAL A 627 -15.16 -18.33 -2.65
N PHE A 628 -14.34 -18.13 -1.61
CA PHE A 628 -14.34 -18.92 -0.39
C PHE A 628 -14.90 -18.14 0.81
N SER A 629 -15.18 -18.85 1.90
CA SER A 629 -15.40 -18.26 3.22
C SER A 629 -14.88 -19.14 4.36
N ALA A 630 -14.40 -18.51 5.44
CA ALA A 630 -13.93 -19.16 6.66
C ALA A 630 -14.40 -18.39 7.91
N ASN A 631 -14.24 -18.97 9.10
CA ASN A 631 -14.45 -18.24 10.35
C ASN A 631 -13.35 -17.18 10.57
N ARG A 632 -13.73 -15.93 10.86
CA ARG A 632 -12.83 -14.77 10.93
C ARG A 632 -11.94 -14.73 12.19
N LEU A 633 -12.21 -15.59 13.16
CA LEU A 633 -11.43 -15.75 14.40
C LEU A 633 -10.45 -16.91 14.25
N THR A 634 -10.95 -18.11 13.93
CA THR A 634 -10.16 -19.35 13.96
C THR A 634 -9.52 -19.76 12.63
N GLY A 635 -9.93 -19.16 11.51
CA GLY A 635 -9.53 -19.59 10.16
C GLY A 635 -10.12 -20.93 9.70
N GLN A 636 -10.97 -21.57 10.52
CA GLN A 636 -11.56 -22.88 10.25
C GLN A 636 -12.88 -22.76 9.46
N ASP A 637 -13.53 -23.90 9.19
CA ASP A 637 -14.77 -23.99 8.41
C ASP A 637 -14.68 -23.34 7.01
N VAL A 638 -13.54 -23.55 6.35
CA VAL A 638 -13.28 -23.13 4.97
C VAL A 638 -14.26 -23.82 4.03
N THR A 639 -15.11 -23.04 3.37
CA THR A 639 -16.13 -23.51 2.43
C THR A 639 -16.12 -22.67 1.17
N SER A 640 -16.21 -23.34 0.02
CA SER A 640 -16.43 -22.69 -1.27
C SER A 640 -17.88 -22.21 -1.39
N LEU A 641 -18.08 -21.03 -1.98
CA LEU A 641 -19.39 -20.41 -2.23
C LEU A 641 -19.72 -20.30 -3.73
N ALA A 642 -18.68 -20.16 -4.57
CA ALA A 642 -18.78 -20.18 -6.03
C ALA A 642 -17.46 -20.67 -6.62
N GLU A 643 -17.55 -21.42 -7.73
CA GLU A 643 -16.45 -22.10 -8.42
C GLU A 643 -16.60 -21.90 -9.94
N HIS A 644 -15.55 -22.17 -10.71
CA HIS A 644 -15.51 -21.94 -12.16
C HIS A 644 -15.80 -20.47 -12.55
N LEU A 645 -15.19 -19.55 -11.78
CA LEU A 645 -15.12 -18.14 -12.10
C LEU A 645 -13.98 -17.91 -13.09
N ASN A 646 -14.10 -16.91 -13.95
CA ASN A 646 -13.15 -16.69 -15.05
C ASN A 646 -11.92 -15.90 -14.60
N ASP A 647 -12.13 -14.86 -13.79
CA ASP A 647 -11.06 -14.03 -13.24
C ASP A 647 -11.63 -13.18 -12.08
N PRO A 648 -11.89 -13.80 -10.90
CA PRO A 648 -12.57 -13.14 -9.79
C PRO A 648 -11.63 -12.13 -9.11
N HIS A 649 -11.95 -10.84 -9.23
CA HIS A 649 -11.14 -9.75 -8.67
C HIS A 649 -11.72 -9.28 -7.33
N ASP A 650 -12.51 -8.22 -7.32
CA ASP A 650 -12.91 -7.49 -6.11
C ASP A 650 -14.26 -7.97 -5.54
N ILE A 651 -14.47 -7.83 -4.22
CA ILE A 651 -15.64 -8.37 -3.49
C ILE A 651 -16.06 -7.51 -2.28
N VAL A 652 -17.34 -7.15 -2.24
CA VAL A 652 -17.95 -6.31 -1.19
C VAL A 652 -19.22 -6.91 -0.57
N VAL A 653 -19.53 -6.52 0.67
CA VAL A 653 -20.73 -6.95 1.40
C VAL A 653 -21.84 -5.91 1.29
N PHE A 654 -22.97 -6.29 0.70
CA PHE A 654 -24.18 -5.48 0.71
C PHE A 654 -25.07 -5.83 1.92
N HIS A 655 -24.97 -5.01 2.97
CA HIS A 655 -25.89 -5.05 4.12
C HIS A 655 -25.96 -3.69 4.83
N GLU A 656 -27.10 -3.32 5.41
CA GLU A 656 -27.26 -1.99 6.05
C GLU A 656 -26.33 -1.76 7.25
N LEU A 657 -25.81 -2.85 7.84
CA LEU A 657 -24.86 -2.81 8.96
C LEU A 657 -23.39 -2.77 8.52
N SER A 658 -23.04 -2.97 7.25
CA SER A 658 -21.66 -2.70 6.78
C SER A 658 -21.39 -1.21 6.58
N GLN A 659 -22.44 -0.39 6.44
CA GLN A 659 -22.37 1.06 6.25
C GLN A 659 -23.13 1.82 7.36
N PRO A 660 -22.62 1.81 8.60
CA PRO A 660 -23.27 2.46 9.74
C PRO A 660 -23.46 3.97 9.51
N GLN A 661 -24.60 4.48 9.99
CA GLN A 661 -25.00 5.87 9.81
C GLN A 661 -24.23 6.78 10.78
N ALA A 662 -23.33 7.61 10.24
CA ALA A 662 -22.62 8.66 10.98
C ALA A 662 -23.17 10.05 10.63
N PRO A 663 -23.05 11.06 11.51
CA PRO A 663 -23.41 12.44 11.16
C PRO A 663 -22.44 12.99 10.11
N ASP A 664 -22.96 13.42 8.96
CA ASP A 664 -22.18 14.17 7.98
C ASP A 664 -21.69 15.49 8.59
N SER A 665 -20.37 15.62 8.69
CA SER A 665 -19.68 16.79 9.21
C SER A 665 -19.80 18.03 8.30
N CYS A 666 -20.01 17.85 6.99
CA CYS A 666 -19.98 18.93 6.00
C CYS A 666 -21.30 19.69 5.89
N ASN A 667 -22.47 19.03 5.94
CA ASN A 667 -23.77 19.71 5.83
C ASN A 667 -24.42 20.07 7.19
N LEU A 668 -23.61 20.20 8.25
CA LEU A 668 -24.08 20.64 9.57
C LEU A 668 -24.55 22.10 9.60
N ALA A 669 -25.47 22.38 10.53
CA ALA A 669 -25.95 23.73 10.85
C ALA A 669 -26.55 24.55 9.67
N GLY A 670 -26.94 23.89 8.58
CA GLY A 670 -27.57 24.55 7.42
C GLY A 670 -26.59 25.23 6.46
N VAL A 671 -25.29 24.98 6.60
CA VAL A 671 -24.27 25.40 5.63
C VAL A 671 -24.01 24.22 4.69
N SER A 672 -24.22 24.42 3.40
CA SER A 672 -23.91 23.40 2.38
C SER A 672 -22.40 23.24 2.22
N ASN A 673 -21.92 22.01 2.00
CA ASN A 673 -20.52 21.69 1.68
C ASN A 673 -19.49 22.28 2.67
N GLY A 674 -19.82 22.38 3.96
CA GLY A 674 -18.94 22.94 5.00
C GLY A 674 -18.61 24.43 4.86
N GLY A 675 -19.20 25.12 3.88
CA GLY A 675 -18.76 26.45 3.44
C GLY A 675 -17.49 26.45 2.58
N CYS A 676 -17.08 25.28 2.08
CA CYS A 676 -15.96 25.11 1.15
C CYS A 676 -16.36 25.45 -0.28
N ALA A 677 -15.47 26.10 -1.04
CA ALA A 677 -15.72 26.44 -2.44
C ALA A 677 -15.78 25.19 -3.34
N PHE A 678 -14.83 24.26 -3.17
CA PHE A 678 -14.69 23.06 -4.00
C PHE A 678 -15.10 21.79 -3.23
N LEU A 679 -14.17 21.00 -2.71
CA LEU A 679 -14.47 19.78 -1.94
C LEU A 679 -14.50 20.06 -0.43
N CYS A 680 -15.37 19.34 0.28
CA CYS A 680 -15.38 19.25 1.73
C CYS A 680 -15.08 17.79 2.10
N LEU A 681 -13.92 17.56 2.71
CA LEU A 681 -13.41 16.21 3.02
C LEU A 681 -13.34 16.00 4.52
N ARG A 682 -13.72 14.81 4.99
CA ARG A 682 -13.65 14.46 6.41
C ARG A 682 -12.21 14.44 6.91
N ALA A 683 -11.99 15.00 8.10
CA ALA A 683 -10.67 15.11 8.70
C ALA A 683 -10.45 14.03 9.79
N PRO A 684 -9.21 13.58 10.02
CA PRO A 684 -8.93 12.48 10.95
C PRO A 684 -9.16 12.88 12.41
N GLN A 685 -10.00 12.11 13.12
CA GLN A 685 -10.39 12.35 14.51
C GLN A 685 -9.34 11.84 15.51
N ILE A 686 -8.13 12.41 15.43
CA ILE A 686 -6.97 12.11 16.30
C ILE A 686 -7.22 12.53 17.76
N SER A 687 -8.01 13.59 17.98
CA SER A 687 -8.31 14.13 19.31
C SER A 687 -9.70 14.78 19.37
N GLU A 688 -10.24 15.02 20.56
CA GLU A 688 -11.50 15.77 20.76
C GLU A 688 -11.48 17.20 20.19
N HIS A 689 -10.29 17.74 19.91
CA HIS A 689 -10.07 19.08 19.35
C HIS A 689 -9.72 19.05 17.85
N SER A 690 -9.71 17.87 17.21
CA SER A 690 -9.52 17.76 15.76
C SER A 690 -10.65 18.47 15.01
N PRO A 691 -10.38 19.14 13.87
CA PRO A 691 -11.44 19.59 12.97
C PRO A 691 -12.21 18.37 12.47
N LYS A 692 -13.52 18.52 12.23
CA LYS A 692 -14.38 17.43 11.71
C LYS A 692 -14.29 17.24 10.20
N TYR A 693 -13.96 18.32 9.49
CA TYR A 693 -13.78 18.37 8.05
C TYR A 693 -12.74 19.45 7.71
N THR A 694 -12.22 19.39 6.49
CA THR A 694 -11.34 20.40 5.89
C THR A 694 -11.75 20.64 4.44
N CYS A 695 -11.65 21.88 3.99
CA CYS A 695 -11.85 22.21 2.59
C CYS A 695 -10.64 21.80 1.74
N ALA A 696 -10.88 21.25 0.55
CA ALA A 696 -9.87 20.89 -0.42
C ALA A 696 -10.19 21.52 -1.79
N CYS A 697 -9.16 21.88 -2.54
CA CYS A 697 -9.23 22.63 -3.80
C CYS A 697 -8.95 21.73 -5.02
N PRO A 698 -9.18 22.20 -6.25
CA PRO A 698 -8.68 21.53 -7.46
C PRO A 698 -7.16 21.31 -7.42
N ASP A 699 -6.67 20.44 -8.28
CA ASP A 699 -5.23 20.28 -8.51
C ASP A 699 -4.67 21.54 -9.20
N GLY A 700 -3.53 22.04 -8.72
CA GLY A 700 -2.96 23.34 -9.12
C GLY A 700 -3.51 24.58 -8.38
N GLU A 701 -4.55 24.44 -7.56
CA GLU A 701 -5.04 25.51 -6.68
C GLU A 701 -4.66 25.28 -5.21
N GLU A 702 -4.33 26.37 -4.50
CA GLU A 702 -4.05 26.38 -3.06
C GLU A 702 -5.26 26.88 -2.25
N LEU A 703 -5.32 26.50 -0.97
CA LEU A 703 -6.37 26.94 -0.07
C LEU A 703 -6.04 28.32 0.53
N SER A 704 -6.93 29.29 0.35
CA SER A 704 -6.84 30.64 0.95
C SER A 704 -6.59 30.58 2.47
N PRO A 705 -5.91 31.59 3.05
CA PRO A 705 -5.86 31.80 4.51
C PRO A 705 -7.21 31.78 5.23
N ASP A 706 -8.32 32.03 4.53
CA ASP A 706 -9.69 31.88 5.04
C ASP A 706 -10.12 30.41 5.25
N THR A 707 -9.28 29.44 4.86
CA THR A 707 -9.47 27.98 4.94
C THR A 707 -10.67 27.41 4.17
N ARG A 708 -11.22 28.17 3.21
CA ARG A 708 -12.49 27.84 2.51
C ARG A 708 -12.53 28.13 1.01
N LEU A 709 -11.88 29.21 0.59
CA LEU A 709 -11.77 29.61 -0.81
C LEU A 709 -10.50 29.00 -1.42
N CYS A 710 -10.57 28.70 -2.70
CA CYS A 710 -9.41 28.26 -3.48
C CYS A 710 -8.86 29.45 -4.27
N VAL A 711 -7.54 29.48 -4.44
CA VAL A 711 -6.82 30.48 -5.23
C VAL A 711 -5.84 29.77 -6.17
N PRO A 712 -5.67 30.24 -7.42
CA PRO A 712 -4.61 29.73 -8.29
C PRO A 712 -3.25 29.88 -7.59
N GLY A 713 -2.44 28.81 -7.57
CA GLY A 713 -1.09 28.90 -7.02
C GLY A 713 -0.27 29.91 -7.83
N GLU A 714 0.42 30.84 -7.15
CA GLU A 714 1.33 31.74 -7.87
C GLU A 714 2.47 30.92 -8.50
N PRO A 715 2.80 31.13 -9.79
CA PRO A 715 3.92 30.45 -10.41
C PRO A 715 5.22 30.81 -9.67
N LEU A 716 6.07 29.81 -9.41
CA LEU A 716 7.30 29.90 -8.60
C LEU A 716 8.45 30.73 -9.22
N LEU A 717 8.11 31.82 -9.92
CA LEU A 717 9.03 32.74 -10.59
C LEU A 717 9.21 34.09 -9.86
N ILE A 718 8.47 34.37 -8.77
CA ILE A 718 8.55 35.65 -8.02
C ILE A 718 9.27 35.54 -6.66
N HIS A 719 10.22 34.61 -6.50
CA HIS A 719 11.12 34.60 -5.33
C HIS A 719 12.60 34.90 -5.61
N LEU A 720 13.04 34.92 -6.87
CA LEU A 720 14.42 35.27 -7.25
C LEU A 720 14.71 36.79 -7.15
N SER A 721 13.68 37.64 -7.25
CA SER A 721 13.79 39.10 -7.06
C SER A 721 14.24 39.48 -5.64
N SER A 722 13.87 38.67 -4.63
CA SER A 722 14.19 38.94 -3.22
C SER A 722 15.59 38.48 -2.79
N LEU A 723 16.31 37.72 -3.63
CA LEU A 723 17.71 37.31 -3.37
C LEU A 723 18.74 38.27 -3.96
N LEU A 724 18.36 39.07 -4.97
CA LEU A 724 19.23 40.07 -5.60
C LEU A 724 19.38 41.37 -4.80
N THR A 725 18.54 41.61 -3.80
CA THR A 725 18.63 42.80 -2.92
C THR A 725 19.59 42.61 -1.74
N LEU A 726 19.84 41.37 -1.31
CA LEU A 726 20.74 41.05 -0.19
C LEU A 726 22.23 41.11 -0.56
N SER A 727 22.58 40.97 -1.84
CA SER A 727 23.96 41.17 -2.32
C SER A 727 24.38 42.65 -2.30
N TYR A 728 23.43 43.57 -2.50
CA TYR A 728 23.67 45.00 -2.64
C TYR A 728 24.09 45.68 -1.31
N LEU A 729 23.59 45.19 -0.18
CA LEU A 729 23.97 45.70 1.16
C LEU A 729 25.32 45.16 1.66
N ALA A 730 25.81 44.03 1.14
CA ALA A 730 27.06 43.41 1.58
C ALA A 730 28.32 44.12 1.05
N HIS A 731 28.24 44.83 -0.07
CA HIS A 731 29.41 45.46 -0.71
C HIS A 731 29.81 46.83 -0.13
N HIS A 732 29.00 47.42 0.76
CA HIS A 732 29.19 48.81 1.17
C HIS A 732 30.07 49.05 2.42
N LEU A 733 30.68 48.00 2.99
CA LEU A 733 31.38 48.06 4.29
C LEU A 733 32.85 47.59 4.31
N THR A 734 33.55 47.59 3.18
CA THR A 734 35.04 47.60 3.17
C THR A 734 35.59 48.52 2.08
N SER A 735 35.72 49.83 2.38
CA SER A 735 36.45 50.78 1.54
C SER A 735 37.19 51.84 2.36
N GLN A 736 38.34 51.45 2.91
CA GLN A 736 39.48 52.30 3.26
C GLN A 736 40.74 51.43 3.04
N ALA A 737 41.81 51.90 2.39
CA ALA A 737 42.09 53.22 1.81
C ALA A 737 43.01 53.09 0.57
N ASP A 738 43.18 54.21 -0.17
CA ASP A 738 44.34 54.66 -0.97
C ASP A 738 45.11 53.66 -1.88
N SER A 739 45.48 53.96 -3.14
CA SER A 739 45.38 55.19 -3.97
C SER A 739 45.65 54.87 -5.46
N ALA A 740 45.24 55.76 -6.38
CA ALA A 740 45.46 55.68 -7.85
C ALA A 740 46.81 56.32 -8.29
N PRO A 741 47.20 56.38 -9.61
CA PRO A 741 46.64 55.81 -10.86
C PRO A 741 47.72 54.92 -11.59
N ASP A 742 47.87 54.65 -12.91
CA ASP A 742 47.23 54.95 -14.24
C ASP A 742 47.79 53.88 -15.26
N THR A 743 47.64 53.81 -16.60
CA THR A 743 46.99 54.61 -17.68
C THR A 743 46.69 53.69 -18.91
N GLY A 744 45.46 53.67 -19.44
CA GLY A 744 45.14 53.28 -20.85
C GLY A 744 45.50 51.86 -21.36
N HIS A 745 45.29 51.48 -22.64
CA HIS A 745 44.28 51.87 -23.66
C HIS A 745 44.27 50.85 -24.83
N LEU A 746 43.12 50.69 -25.52
CA LEU A 746 42.89 50.08 -26.86
C LEU A 746 43.05 48.55 -27.15
N THR A 747 41.90 48.00 -27.56
CA THR A 747 41.56 46.97 -28.58
C THR A 747 42.22 47.12 -29.97
N PRO A 748 41.94 46.26 -30.99
CA PRO A 748 41.70 44.80 -31.08
C PRO A 748 42.47 44.14 -32.27
N LEU A 749 42.17 42.87 -32.66
CA LEU A 749 41.85 42.43 -34.06
C LEU A 749 41.69 40.90 -34.24
N SER A 750 41.16 40.49 -35.41
CA SER A 750 40.95 39.11 -35.94
C SER A 750 41.31 39.13 -37.46
N PRO A 751 41.03 38.15 -38.37
CA PRO A 751 40.65 36.71 -38.26
C PRO A 751 41.36 35.72 -39.27
N ARG A 752 41.20 34.39 -39.06
CA ARG A 752 41.26 33.26 -40.07
C ARG A 752 42.55 33.08 -40.94
N PRO A 753 42.71 32.08 -41.86
CA PRO A 753 41.80 31.00 -42.32
C PRO A 753 42.34 29.53 -42.29
N THR A 754 41.53 28.60 -42.80
CA THR A 754 41.77 27.19 -43.26
C THR A 754 42.50 27.13 -44.63
N PRO A 755 42.79 25.99 -45.33
CA PRO A 755 42.30 24.57 -45.27
C PRO A 755 43.46 23.51 -45.10
N ASP A 756 43.53 22.23 -45.55
CA ASP A 756 42.93 21.37 -46.62
C ASP A 756 42.91 19.84 -46.27
N ASP A 757 42.20 19.05 -47.11
CA ASP A 757 42.12 17.55 -47.21
C ASP A 757 42.81 17.06 -48.55
N PRO A 758 42.88 15.77 -49.04
CA PRO A 758 42.05 14.56 -48.76
C PRO A 758 42.70 13.11 -48.84
N ALA A 759 41.89 12.08 -48.53
CA ALA A 759 41.78 10.70 -49.12
C ALA A 759 42.91 9.61 -49.05
N GLY A 760 42.58 8.29 -48.98
CA GLY A 760 43.62 7.22 -49.09
C GLY A 760 43.39 5.67 -49.01
N ALA A 761 42.20 5.10 -48.74
CA ALA A 761 41.75 3.67 -48.96
C ALA A 761 42.62 2.37 -48.67
N SER A 762 41.99 1.42 -47.94
CA SER A 762 41.93 -0.07 -48.15
C SER A 762 42.84 -1.12 -47.43
N ASN A 763 42.18 -2.21 -46.93
CA ASN A 763 42.60 -3.62 -46.71
C ASN A 763 43.75 -3.97 -45.70
N THR A 764 43.82 -5.13 -45.01
CA THR A 764 43.05 -6.41 -45.03
C THR A 764 43.08 -7.18 -43.67
N THR A 765 42.19 -8.18 -43.54
CA THR A 765 41.92 -9.18 -42.46
C THR A 765 43.09 -9.92 -41.75
N ALA A 766 42.95 -10.20 -40.43
CA ALA A 766 43.26 -11.49 -39.75
C ALA A 766 42.82 -11.51 -38.24
N ALA A 767 42.70 -12.69 -37.62
CA ALA A 767 42.31 -12.97 -36.20
C ALA A 767 43.33 -13.97 -35.55
N PRO A 768 43.19 -14.53 -34.30
CA PRO A 768 42.12 -14.46 -33.28
C PRO A 768 42.61 -14.31 -31.78
N SER A 769 41.73 -14.60 -30.81
CA SER A 769 41.88 -14.56 -29.33
C SER A 769 42.69 -15.74 -28.71
N PRO A 770 43.03 -15.70 -27.40
CA PRO A 770 42.19 -16.41 -26.39
C PRO A 770 42.11 -15.78 -24.96
N SER A 771 41.38 -16.46 -24.07
CA SER A 771 40.90 -16.02 -22.74
C SER A 771 41.77 -16.50 -21.53
N PRO A 772 41.44 -16.21 -20.24
CA PRO A 772 42.41 -16.22 -19.12
C PRO A 772 42.41 -17.46 -18.19
N ALA A 773 43.38 -17.55 -17.27
CA ALA A 773 43.35 -18.46 -16.11
C ALA A 773 44.18 -17.99 -14.88
N VAL A 774 43.49 -17.84 -13.74
CA VAL A 774 43.82 -18.31 -12.36
C VAL A 774 45.24 -18.14 -11.77
N LEU A 775 45.34 -17.40 -10.65
CA LEU A 775 45.81 -17.97 -9.36
C LEU A 775 45.40 -17.11 -8.13
N LEU A 776 45.09 -17.76 -7.00
CA LEU A 776 44.83 -17.17 -5.69
C LEU A 776 45.66 -17.92 -4.64
N ILE A 777 46.55 -17.24 -3.89
CA ILE A 777 47.16 -17.76 -2.66
C ILE A 777 47.24 -16.64 -1.60
N THR A 778 47.08 -17.05 -0.34
CA THR A 778 46.88 -16.27 0.89
C THR A 778 48.09 -15.45 1.37
N ALA A 779 47.82 -14.53 2.31
CA ALA A 779 48.83 -13.85 3.13
C ALA A 779 48.62 -14.16 4.62
N SER A 780 49.70 -14.21 5.41
CA SER A 780 49.69 -14.47 6.86
C SER A 780 51.00 -14.00 7.52
N GLY A 781 50.94 -13.54 8.78
CA GLY A 781 52.07 -13.63 9.72
C GLY A 781 53.06 -12.47 9.81
N ASP A 782 52.71 -11.46 10.62
CA ASP A 782 53.49 -11.00 11.79
C ASP A 782 54.93 -10.41 11.73
N THR A 783 55.00 -9.15 12.22
CA THR A 783 55.89 -8.62 13.28
C THR A 783 57.26 -7.95 13.02
N SER A 784 57.38 -6.76 13.64
CA SER A 784 58.53 -6.22 14.42
C SER A 784 59.73 -5.48 13.76
N ASN A 785 59.60 -4.14 13.77
CA ASN A 785 60.51 -3.15 14.39
C ASN A 785 62.05 -3.07 14.14
N LEU A 786 62.43 -1.88 13.65
CA LEU A 786 63.53 -0.98 14.10
C LEU A 786 65.00 -1.13 13.60
N SER A 787 65.46 -0.08 12.90
CA SER A 787 66.78 0.63 12.99
C SER A 787 68.10 -0.15 12.71
N HIS A 788 69.01 0.34 11.84
CA HIS A 788 69.82 1.56 12.08
C HIS A 788 70.61 2.10 10.86
N HIS A 789 70.87 3.41 10.89
CA HIS A 789 71.96 4.20 10.25
C HIS A 789 72.13 4.32 8.72
N CYS A 790 72.90 5.35 8.34
CA CYS A 790 73.05 5.93 7.01
C CYS A 790 74.51 6.32 6.74
N GLU A 791 74.89 6.46 5.47
CA GLU A 791 75.89 7.45 5.01
C GLU A 791 75.37 8.23 3.78
N ARG A 792 75.96 9.40 3.52
CA ARG A 792 75.58 10.49 2.57
C ARG A 792 76.88 11.27 2.21
N PRO A 793 76.90 12.35 1.37
CA PRO A 793 75.88 13.01 0.52
C PRO A 793 76.32 12.95 -0.99
N ALA A 794 75.87 13.73 -2.00
CA ALA A 794 75.12 15.00 -2.15
C ALA A 794 74.34 14.97 -3.51
N LEU A 795 73.48 15.91 -3.95
CA LEU A 795 73.22 17.32 -3.59
C LEU A 795 71.75 17.59 -3.18
N ASP A 796 71.53 18.72 -2.51
CA ASP A 796 70.21 19.26 -2.14
C ASP A 796 69.73 20.38 -3.09
N THR A 797 68.41 20.56 -3.22
CA THR A 797 67.69 21.86 -3.01
C THR A 797 66.18 21.82 -3.31
N THR A 798 65.66 20.86 -4.08
CA THR A 798 64.24 20.85 -4.51
C THR A 798 63.25 20.17 -3.56
N CYS A 799 63.72 19.38 -2.58
CA CYS A 799 62.84 18.50 -1.79
C CYS A 799 62.17 19.17 -0.57
N VAL A 800 62.73 20.29 -0.06
CA VAL A 800 62.30 20.91 1.22
C VAL A 800 60.96 21.67 1.12
N THR A 801 60.57 22.11 -0.08
CA THR A 801 59.36 22.92 -0.29
C THR A 801 58.07 22.10 -0.18
N ILE A 802 58.07 20.89 -0.73
CA ILE A 802 56.88 20.02 -0.83
C ILE A 802 56.47 19.50 0.56
N GLN A 803 57.44 19.14 1.41
CA GLN A 803 57.18 18.59 2.73
C GLN A 803 56.53 19.61 3.69
N LYS A 804 56.74 20.91 3.50
CA LYS A 804 56.06 21.96 4.28
C LYS A 804 54.62 22.19 3.86
N LEU A 805 54.32 22.12 2.55
CA LEU A 805 52.96 22.28 2.02
C LEU A 805 52.00 21.20 2.52
N LEU A 806 52.41 19.93 2.50
CA LEU A 806 51.58 18.81 2.98
C LEU A 806 51.23 18.96 4.48
N ILE A 807 52.20 19.33 5.32
CA ILE A 807 52.01 19.48 6.77
C ILE A 807 51.09 20.66 7.10
N SER A 808 51.19 21.78 6.38
CA SER A 808 50.35 22.96 6.64
C SER A 808 48.89 22.82 6.21
N VAL A 809 48.57 21.94 5.26
CA VAL A 809 47.21 21.81 4.69
C VAL A 809 46.44 20.61 5.25
N PHE A 810 47.06 19.43 5.37
CA PHE A 810 46.33 18.23 5.80
C PHE A 810 45.96 18.23 7.30
N ILE A 811 46.82 18.74 8.17
CA ILE A 811 46.59 18.74 9.62
C ILE A 811 45.33 19.53 10.01
N PRO A 812 45.09 20.79 9.58
CA PRO A 812 43.86 21.50 9.91
C PRO A 812 42.61 20.83 9.32
N ILE A 813 42.68 20.27 8.11
CA ILE A 813 41.54 19.57 7.49
C ILE A 813 41.14 18.34 8.32
N VAL A 814 42.09 17.46 8.65
CA VAL A 814 41.83 16.28 9.51
C VAL A 814 41.35 16.71 10.89
N ALA A 815 41.90 17.76 11.49
CA ALA A 815 41.43 18.30 12.76
C ALA A 815 39.97 18.79 12.70
N THR A 816 39.57 19.50 11.62
CA THR A 816 38.18 19.95 11.44
C THR A 816 37.20 18.80 11.21
N VAL A 817 37.59 17.75 10.48
CA VAL A 817 36.76 16.54 10.30
C VAL A 817 36.59 15.78 11.62
N VAL A 818 37.66 15.61 12.40
CA VAL A 818 37.61 14.95 13.71
C VAL A 818 36.79 15.78 14.72
N LEU A 819 36.91 17.10 14.73
CA LEU A 819 36.05 17.98 15.53
C LEU A 819 34.58 17.90 15.08
N GLY A 820 34.31 17.84 13.78
CA GLY A 820 32.97 17.63 13.23
C GLY A 820 32.36 16.31 13.71
N LEU A 821 33.09 15.20 13.62
CA LEU A 821 32.66 13.87 14.07
C LEU A 821 32.49 13.78 15.60
N LEU A 822 33.33 14.47 16.39
CA LEU A 822 33.14 14.56 17.83
C LEU A 822 31.92 15.42 18.20
N CYS A 823 31.68 16.52 17.49
CA CYS A 823 30.49 17.35 17.68
C CYS A 823 29.21 16.61 17.27
N THR A 824 29.18 15.84 16.18
CA THR A 824 28.01 15.02 15.83
C THR A 824 27.82 13.86 16.80
N ALA A 825 28.89 13.20 17.28
CA ALA A 825 28.79 12.19 18.32
C ALA A 825 28.21 12.77 19.64
N VAL A 826 28.70 13.92 20.09
CA VAL A 826 28.17 14.62 21.28
C VAL A 826 26.73 15.08 21.06
N TYR A 827 26.38 15.57 19.87
CA TYR A 827 25.01 15.95 19.52
C TYR A 827 24.06 14.73 19.50
N LEU A 828 24.51 13.58 18.99
CA LEU A 828 23.73 12.34 19.00
C LEU A 828 23.57 11.78 20.43
N ILE A 829 24.61 11.84 21.26
CA ILE A 829 24.53 11.48 22.69
C ILE A 829 23.56 12.42 23.42
N TYR A 830 23.64 13.74 23.19
CA TYR A 830 22.72 14.73 23.76
C TYR A 830 21.28 14.53 23.28
N ARG A 831 21.06 14.26 21.98
CA ARG A 831 19.75 13.92 21.41
C ARG A 831 19.16 12.64 22.00
N ASN A 832 19.99 11.61 22.23
CA ASN A 832 19.55 10.34 22.82
C ASN A 832 19.29 10.48 24.33
N TRP A 833 20.10 11.26 25.05
CA TRP A 833 19.85 11.64 26.44
C TRP A 833 18.55 12.45 26.58
N ARG A 834 18.33 13.45 25.71
CA ARG A 834 17.08 14.23 25.66
C ARG A 834 15.87 13.32 25.41
N ARG A 835 15.94 12.39 24.44
CA ARG A 835 14.89 11.37 24.20
C ARG A 835 14.63 10.46 25.41
N ARG A 836 15.66 10.10 26.20
CA ARG A 836 15.49 9.31 27.43
C ARG A 836 14.96 10.11 28.61
N SER A 837 15.13 11.43 28.63
CA SER A 837 14.67 12.31 29.71
C SER A 837 13.24 12.85 29.52
N THR A 838 12.62 12.64 28.35
CA THR A 838 11.27 13.15 28.02
C THR A 838 10.19 12.07 28.11
N LYS A 839 9.96 11.52 29.32
CA LYS A 839 8.67 10.91 29.70
C LYS A 839 7.83 11.88 30.54
N SER A 840 7.57 13.07 30.00
CA SER A 840 6.46 13.95 30.41
C SER A 840 6.20 15.05 29.38
N MET A 841 4.92 15.32 29.12
CA MET A 841 4.29 16.58 28.66
C MET A 841 5.04 17.51 27.68
N ASN A 842 4.72 17.32 26.40
CA ASN A 842 4.10 18.29 25.46
C ASN A 842 4.74 19.66 25.08
N PHE A 843 4.49 20.00 23.79
CA PHE A 843 4.58 21.29 23.09
C PHE A 843 5.90 22.09 23.04
N ASP A 844 6.38 22.32 21.80
CA ASP A 844 6.55 23.68 21.26
C ASP A 844 6.63 23.63 19.72
N ASN A 845 5.86 24.46 19.01
CA ASN A 845 5.90 24.65 17.55
C ASN A 845 5.79 26.15 17.22
N PRO A 846 6.76 26.79 16.54
CA PRO A 846 6.94 28.23 16.64
C PRO A 846 6.17 29.06 15.61
N VAL A 847 4.90 29.38 15.89
CA VAL A 847 4.15 30.45 15.21
C VAL A 847 3.45 31.36 16.24
N TYR A 848 3.32 32.64 15.91
CA TYR A 848 2.68 33.72 16.67
C TYR A 848 3.38 34.19 17.96
N ARG A 849 4.08 35.33 17.85
CA ARG A 849 4.48 36.16 18.99
C ARG A 849 4.40 37.65 18.67
N LYS A 850 3.20 38.24 18.75
CA LYS A 850 2.94 39.64 19.20
C LYS A 850 1.47 40.04 19.04
N THR A 851 0.81 40.26 20.17
CA THR A 851 0.08 41.50 20.44
C THR A 851 0.21 41.80 21.93
N THR A 852 0.10 43.08 22.31
CA THR A 852 0.44 43.58 23.66
C THR A 852 -0.78 44.15 24.36
N GLY A 853 -0.94 43.92 25.66
CA GLY A 853 -2.00 44.56 26.45
C GLY A 853 -2.17 43.95 27.85
N ASP A 854 -1.29 44.37 28.76
CA ASP A 854 -1.45 44.68 30.20
C ASP A 854 -2.51 43.98 31.10
N ALA A 855 -2.16 43.95 32.40
CA ALA A 855 -3.00 43.88 33.61
C ALA A 855 -3.04 42.54 34.40
N GLU A 856 -2.28 42.58 35.50
CA GLU A 856 -2.59 42.11 36.86
C GLU A 856 -2.67 40.60 37.19
N GLU A 857 -1.72 40.21 38.04
CA GLU A 857 -1.73 39.05 38.92
C GLU A 857 -2.75 39.27 40.06
N ASP A 858 -3.33 38.22 40.65
CA ASP A 858 -3.18 38.00 42.11
C ASP A 858 -3.62 36.60 42.60
N GLU A 859 -3.27 36.29 43.85
CA GLU A 859 -3.26 34.93 44.43
C GLU A 859 -4.58 34.38 45.05
N ILE A 860 -4.54 33.07 45.30
CA ILE A 860 -5.47 32.28 46.12
C ILE A 860 -5.65 32.88 47.53
N HIS A 861 -6.87 32.84 48.07
CA HIS A 861 -7.10 32.91 49.52
C HIS A 861 -8.09 31.86 50.05
N ILE A 862 -7.81 31.34 51.25
CA ILE A 862 -8.56 30.27 51.91
C ILE A 862 -9.47 30.85 53.00
N GLY A 863 -10.76 30.50 53.02
CA GLY A 863 -11.71 30.90 54.06
C GLY A 863 -12.66 29.77 54.46
N ARG A 864 -12.89 29.56 55.76
CA ARG A 864 -13.63 28.41 56.31
C ARG A 864 -14.28 28.68 57.67
N THR A 865 -15.62 28.83 57.71
CA THR A 865 -16.55 28.70 58.88
C THR A 865 -17.97 28.96 58.33
N THR A 866 -19.00 28.08 58.34
CA THR A 866 -19.71 27.27 59.37
C THR A 866 -20.90 27.95 60.05
N GLU A 867 -22.14 27.53 59.70
CA GLU A 867 -23.40 27.38 60.50
C GLU A 867 -24.61 27.29 59.53
N GLY A 868 -25.68 26.51 59.75
CA GLY A 868 -25.93 25.44 60.72
C GLY A 868 -27.32 24.75 60.59
N LEU A 869 -27.39 23.45 60.93
CA LEU A 869 -28.56 22.60 61.30
C LEU A 869 -29.71 22.29 60.27
N PRO A 870 -30.09 21.00 60.06
CA PRO A 870 -31.17 20.58 59.13
C PRO A 870 -32.32 19.72 59.74
N GLY A 871 -33.38 19.45 58.94
CA GLY A 871 -34.35 18.34 59.08
C GLY A 871 -35.84 18.73 58.93
N PRO A 872 -36.81 17.78 58.83
CA PRO A 872 -36.69 16.31 58.69
C PRO A 872 -37.70 15.59 57.72
N HIS A 873 -37.36 14.36 57.26
CA HIS A 873 -38.24 13.23 56.77
C HIS A 873 -39.28 13.47 55.60
N HIS A 874 -39.76 12.49 54.81
CA HIS A 874 -39.69 10.99 54.77
C HIS A 874 -39.85 10.40 53.33
N HIS A 875 -40.05 9.06 53.19
CA HIS A 875 -39.99 8.25 51.92
C HIS A 875 -41.25 8.27 51.01
N HIS A 876 -41.13 7.86 49.73
CA HIS A 876 -41.59 6.54 49.22
C HIS A 876 -41.20 6.20 47.74
N HIS A 877 -41.68 5.06 47.20
CA HIS A 877 -41.19 4.31 46.02
C HIS A 877 -42.25 4.10 44.91
N HIS A 878 -41.79 3.95 43.65
CA HIS A 878 -42.46 3.35 42.46
C HIS A 878 -43.78 3.99 41.96
N PRO A 879 -44.14 3.75 40.67
CA PRO A 879 -45.14 2.71 40.39
C PRO A 879 -44.97 1.92 39.06
N TYR A 880 -45.57 0.72 39.01
CA TYR A 880 -46.16 0.10 37.80
C TYR A 880 -47.70 0.28 37.87
N PRO A 881 -48.44 0.21 36.74
CA PRO A 881 -49.74 -0.48 36.82
C PRO A 881 -50.22 -1.25 35.56
N VAL A 882 -51.11 -2.20 35.83
CA VAL A 882 -52.11 -2.88 34.97
C VAL A 882 -53.23 -3.37 35.93
N PRO A 883 -54.44 -3.85 35.52
CA PRO A 883 -55.16 -3.82 34.23
C PRO A 883 -56.71 -3.55 34.35
N VAL A 884 -57.48 -3.87 33.27
CA VAL A 884 -58.92 -4.33 33.17
C VAL A 884 -60.19 -3.39 33.16
N VAL A 885 -61.17 -3.78 32.31
CA VAL A 885 -62.66 -3.56 32.26
C VAL A 885 -63.29 -2.21 31.77
N GLY A 886 -63.76 -2.17 30.50
CA GLY A 886 -65.17 -2.49 30.15
C GLY A 886 -66.19 -1.46 29.57
N VAL A 887 -67.00 -1.96 28.59
CA VAL A 887 -68.43 -1.62 28.24
C VAL A 887 -68.78 -0.48 27.22
N GLY A 888 -69.26 -0.89 26.02
CA GLY A 888 -70.17 -0.15 25.08
C GLY A 888 -69.57 0.99 24.23
N GLY A 889 -69.94 1.27 22.96
CA GLY A 889 -70.95 0.75 21.98
C GLY A 889 -71.16 1.81 20.86
N VAL A 890 -71.93 1.69 19.75
CA VAL A 890 -72.78 0.66 19.09
C VAL A 890 -72.95 1.05 17.58
N SER A 891 -73.37 0.13 16.69
CA SER A 891 -73.90 0.33 15.29
C SER A 891 -72.88 0.58 14.15
N ALA A 892 -73.09 0.15 12.88
CA ALA A 892 -73.94 -0.90 12.29
C ALA A 892 -73.48 -1.25 10.83
N GLY A 893 -73.74 -2.46 10.30
CA GLY A 893 -73.43 -2.78 8.88
C GLY A 893 -73.34 -4.27 8.45
N THR A 894 -74.44 -5.02 8.50
CA THR A 894 -74.63 -6.37 7.90
C THR A 894 -75.16 -6.27 6.45
N PRO A 895 -75.18 -7.32 5.55
CA PRO A 895 -75.38 -8.76 5.87
C PRO A 895 -74.84 -9.90 4.94
N PHE A 896 -74.69 -11.13 5.52
CA PHE A 896 -74.97 -12.49 4.97
C PHE A 896 -74.24 -12.99 3.67
N ILE A 897 -73.98 -14.29 3.37
CA ILE A 897 -74.28 -15.65 3.91
C ILE A 897 -73.27 -16.67 3.26
N ALA A 898 -72.99 -17.94 3.64
CA ALA A 898 -73.38 -18.90 4.71
C ALA A 898 -72.23 -19.94 4.99
N LEU A 899 -72.58 -21.21 5.31
CA LEU A 899 -71.76 -22.40 5.67
C LEU A 899 -72.53 -23.68 5.14
N PRO A 900 -72.36 -24.97 5.56
CA PRO A 900 -71.42 -25.64 6.50
C PRO A 900 -70.93 -27.10 6.15
N LEU A 901 -70.22 -27.75 7.10
CA LEU A 901 -69.90 -29.21 7.25
C LEU A 901 -68.82 -29.82 6.33
N GLY A 902 -68.03 -30.85 6.73
CA GLY A 902 -68.10 -31.71 7.94
C GLY A 902 -66.77 -32.42 8.34
N SER A 903 -66.85 -33.54 9.06
CA SER A 903 -65.81 -34.11 9.97
C SER A 903 -64.99 -35.32 9.48
N GLY A 904 -63.78 -35.55 10.04
CA GLY A 904 -63.06 -36.84 9.96
C GLY A 904 -61.75 -36.96 10.78
N LEU A 905 -61.62 -38.04 11.57
CA LEU A 905 -60.41 -38.63 12.20
C LEU A 905 -60.03 -39.94 11.43
N PRO A 906 -58.92 -40.70 11.67
CA PRO A 906 -58.00 -40.69 12.82
C PRO A 906 -56.47 -40.88 12.53
N ASP A 907 -55.68 -40.93 13.61
CA ASP A 907 -54.33 -41.56 13.76
C ASP A 907 -54.42 -43.13 13.75
N PRO A 908 -53.34 -43.96 13.62
CA PRO A 908 -52.12 -43.91 14.46
C PRO A 908 -50.77 -44.41 13.84
N ALA A 909 -49.72 -44.49 14.68
CA ALA A 909 -48.34 -44.82 14.31
C ALA A 909 -47.84 -46.24 14.67
N THR A 910 -46.87 -46.75 13.89
CA THR A 910 -45.93 -47.88 14.13
C THR A 910 -44.88 -47.92 12.99
N HIS A 911 -43.68 -48.49 13.05
CA HIS A 911 -42.65 -48.74 14.09
C HIS A 911 -41.48 -49.48 13.38
N TRP A 912 -40.21 -49.00 13.44
CA TRP A 912 -38.93 -49.78 13.47
C TRP A 912 -38.62 -50.86 12.37
N TYR A 913 -37.39 -51.20 11.92
CA TYR A 913 -35.98 -50.79 12.11
C TYR A 913 -35.12 -51.45 10.99
N ALA A 914 -33.86 -51.01 10.77
CA ALA A 914 -32.78 -51.72 10.03
C ALA A 914 -32.99 -51.95 8.49
N GLU A 915 -32.00 -52.26 7.64
CA GLU A 915 -30.54 -52.47 7.79
C GLU A 915 -29.78 -52.19 6.45
N GLN A 916 -28.47 -51.89 6.52
CA GLN A 916 -27.37 -51.89 5.50
C GLN A 916 -27.61 -51.70 3.97
N PRO A 917 -26.74 -50.91 3.28
CA PRO A 917 -26.58 -50.93 1.82
C PRO A 917 -25.34 -51.69 1.33
N THR A 918 -25.47 -52.46 0.24
CA THR A 918 -24.33 -52.95 -0.56
C THR A 918 -24.55 -52.73 -2.06
N ILE A 919 -23.95 -51.65 -2.57
CA ILE A 919 -23.40 -51.41 -3.93
C ILE A 919 -24.03 -52.17 -5.13
N SER A 920 -24.64 -51.43 -6.06
CA SER A 920 -24.43 -51.68 -7.50
C SER A 920 -24.79 -50.46 -8.38
N SER A 921 -23.76 -49.92 -9.06
CA SER A 921 -23.73 -49.28 -10.39
C SER A 921 -24.91 -48.46 -10.96
N ALA A 922 -24.67 -47.39 -11.74
CA ALA A 922 -23.46 -46.57 -11.89
C ALA A 922 -23.81 -45.29 -12.65
N LYS A 923 -23.25 -44.16 -12.20
CA LYS A 923 -22.75 -43.09 -13.06
C LYS A 923 -21.55 -42.45 -12.38
#